data_AF-L2FS50-F1
#
_entry.id   AF-L2FS50-F1
#
_cell.length_a   1.000
_cell.length_b   1.000
_cell.length_c   1.000
_cell.angle_alpha   90.00
_cell.angle_beta   90.00
_cell.angle_gamma   90.00
#
_symmetry.space_group_name_H-M   'P 1'
#
loop_
_entity.id
_entity.type
_entity.pdbx_description
1 polymer ?
#
loop_
_entity_poly.entity_id
_entity_poly.type
_entity_poly.pdbx_seq_one_letter_code
_entity_poly.pdbx_strand_id
1 'polypeptide(L)'
;MGTGPLQQLQDAGTVLIADTADFDKISHFSASEGTTNPSLLYSAAQHPSYATIVSNTIAYANALPSAISSSERLAAAVDHLAVQFGTQIFKLTGKVSTEVDVTLSFNTAATIAAALRIIDLYREQGVPKSQARIKISATWEGIQAARVLQRDHGVSCLITVVFGLVQAITAAEAGVDAVAPYVGRIADWGKVHGITSDLGVETVSKIQNYLRKYEFKTQVMAASFRSTKQIRDLAGIDLLTASPAILEALEQESEPVDRRLTLESARNTNLQKSSYINDESAFRWAFNSDECAVEKSAEAMRKFGEDTEKLKLLLSKMLHIGIAEDGHPSRPQYVDGLTVDWPLELQPLILRAFNNDLTIFEMTRLNYAAGALYAEAANDLIQRNNLKPEDIDVIGYDGQTIYQEPPDRVKEREYVLSGNKSLVDRWLKGGFPCGFFIAESGVVAALTDVDTVTQFRPLDHALGGSAAPLMQYLDFVAFRNDGTTVTLNIGGIANLQLANADRSKMMAFDTGPGNVMIDHVCKARTGRGYDKDGELAAQGQVIPKLHEELLQHDFYTRKPPRSAWRLDFGAAYADAVLERYSTASTEDLLATLTRFTAISITKSLTDFILPKTEVTRVVASGGGTRNATLMKNLGEEVEKHGLKLVTSDEFGIPAAYKEAIKFATLAFANKRSLANNIPAAGGAVRYASLGKLSLAPRRAKNSEPVVGRDEKVLGLTVDRH
;
A
#
# COMPACT_ATOMS: atom_id res chain seq x y z
N MET A 1 5.67 29.34 -53.07
CA MET A 1 5.17 28.12 -52.42
C MET A 1 3.93 28.54 -51.65
N GLY A 2 2.78 27.92 -51.88
CA GLY A 2 1.56 28.26 -51.14
C GLY A 2 1.75 28.03 -49.65
N THR A 3 1.03 28.77 -48.81
CA THR A 3 0.96 28.49 -47.37
C THR A 3 0.42 27.07 -47.16
N GLY A 4 1.05 26.28 -46.28
CA GLY A 4 0.61 24.91 -46.00
C GLY A 4 -0.75 24.87 -45.29
N PRO A 5 -1.49 23.74 -45.29
CA PRO A 5 -2.84 23.65 -44.75
C PRO A 5 -2.99 24.10 -43.28
N LEU A 6 -2.00 23.86 -42.41
CA LEU A 6 -2.02 24.35 -41.04
C LEU A 6 -1.94 25.89 -40.96
N GLN A 7 -1.11 26.51 -41.79
CA GLN A 7 -1.02 27.97 -41.85
C GLN A 7 -2.32 28.56 -42.39
N GLN A 8 -2.92 27.96 -43.42
CA GLN A 8 -4.22 28.39 -43.94
C GLN A 8 -5.35 28.29 -42.89
N LEU A 9 -5.32 27.25 -42.05
CA LEU A 9 -6.24 27.11 -40.92
C LEU A 9 -6.07 28.23 -39.89
N GLN A 10 -4.83 28.60 -39.58
CA GLN A 10 -4.53 29.75 -38.72
C GLN A 10 -4.94 31.08 -39.35
N ASP A 11 -4.70 31.27 -40.65
CA ASP A 11 -5.10 32.44 -41.43
C ASP A 11 -6.64 32.59 -41.48
N ALA A 12 -7.38 31.47 -41.45
CA ALA A 12 -8.84 31.46 -41.32
C ALA A 12 -9.33 31.91 -39.93
N GLY A 13 -8.42 32.05 -38.95
CA GLY A 13 -8.69 32.53 -37.60
C GLY A 13 -8.75 31.43 -36.54
N THR A 14 -8.33 30.19 -36.85
CA THR A 14 -8.34 29.08 -35.90
C THR A 14 -7.01 28.96 -35.15
N VAL A 15 -7.08 28.94 -33.82
CA VAL A 15 -5.91 28.76 -32.96
C VAL A 15 -5.71 27.28 -32.62
N LEU A 16 -4.49 26.78 -32.80
CA LEU A 16 -4.12 25.39 -32.50
C LEU A 16 -3.77 25.20 -31.01
N ILE A 17 -4.28 24.09 -30.47
CA ILE A 17 -4.13 23.63 -29.08
C ILE A 17 -3.60 22.20 -29.10
N ALA A 18 -2.61 21.89 -28.26
CA ALA A 18 -2.04 20.55 -28.16
C ALA A 18 -2.84 19.65 -27.19
N ASP A 19 -3.21 18.44 -27.63
CA ASP A 19 -3.83 17.39 -26.80
C ASP A 19 -2.94 16.15 -26.77
N THR A 20 -1.78 16.30 -26.12
CA THR A 20 -0.81 15.23 -25.91
C THR A 20 0.03 15.50 -24.66
N ALA A 21 0.54 14.44 -24.03
CA ALA A 21 1.56 14.50 -22.99
C ALA A 21 2.98 14.30 -23.56
N ASP A 22 3.12 14.19 -24.89
CA ASP A 22 4.38 14.13 -25.61
C ASP A 22 4.93 15.54 -25.87
N PHE A 23 5.90 15.95 -25.05
CA PHE A 23 6.47 17.30 -25.06
C PHE A 23 7.18 17.66 -26.38
N ASP A 24 7.74 16.69 -27.10
CA ASP A 24 8.41 16.93 -28.38
C ASP A 24 7.38 17.31 -29.45
N LYS A 25 6.24 16.59 -29.46
CA LYS A 25 5.14 16.88 -30.38
C LYS A 25 4.45 18.22 -30.11
N ILE A 26 4.36 18.65 -28.84
CA ILE A 26 3.81 19.97 -28.50
C ILE A 26 4.65 21.08 -29.14
N SER A 27 5.97 20.95 -29.08
CA SER A 27 6.90 21.94 -29.64
C SER A 27 6.82 22.00 -31.17
N HIS A 28 6.58 20.88 -31.84
CA HIS A 28 6.51 20.80 -33.31
C HIS A 28 5.37 21.64 -33.90
N PHE A 29 4.15 21.56 -33.36
CA PHE A 29 2.98 22.25 -33.92
C PHE A 29 2.83 23.71 -33.47
N SER A 30 3.78 24.25 -32.68
CA SER A 30 3.74 25.61 -32.15
C SER A 30 2.39 25.97 -31.49
N ALA A 31 1.86 25.05 -30.69
CA ALA A 31 0.55 25.21 -30.06
C ALA A 31 0.57 26.34 -29.00
N SER A 32 -0.49 27.13 -28.97
CA SER A 32 -0.63 28.27 -28.04
C SER A 32 -1.08 27.89 -26.63
N GLU A 33 -1.58 26.67 -26.47
CA GLU A 33 -2.07 26.10 -25.23
C GLU A 33 -1.96 24.58 -25.33
N GLY A 34 -1.77 23.88 -24.22
CA GLY A 34 -1.84 22.42 -24.18
C GLY A 34 -2.81 21.93 -23.11
N THR A 35 -3.30 20.70 -23.25
CA THR A 35 -4.29 20.14 -22.32
C THR A 35 -3.84 18.81 -21.72
N THR A 36 -4.23 18.56 -20.47
CA THR A 36 -4.13 17.25 -19.82
C THR A 36 -5.52 16.60 -19.71
N ASN A 37 -5.54 15.28 -19.71
CA ASN A 37 -6.71 14.47 -19.40
C ASN A 37 -6.27 13.10 -18.83
N PRO A 38 -7.15 12.35 -18.17
CA PRO A 38 -6.79 11.08 -17.52
C PRO A 38 -6.16 10.05 -18.47
N SER A 39 -6.65 9.93 -19.69
CA SER A 39 -6.13 8.97 -20.67
C SER A 39 -4.68 9.29 -21.07
N LEU A 40 -4.37 10.57 -21.29
CA LEU A 40 -3.01 11.03 -21.60
C LEU A 40 -2.06 10.82 -20.41
N LEU A 41 -2.51 11.17 -19.20
CA LEU A 41 -1.72 11.00 -17.98
C LEU A 41 -1.44 9.53 -17.68
N TYR A 42 -2.43 8.65 -17.84
CA TYR A 42 -2.25 7.21 -17.68
C TYR A 42 -1.22 6.64 -18.66
N SER A 43 -1.30 7.03 -19.95
CA SER A 43 -0.31 6.59 -20.94
C SER A 43 1.08 7.14 -20.64
N ALA A 44 1.18 8.41 -20.23
CA ALA A 44 2.46 9.05 -19.96
C ALA A 44 3.11 8.52 -18.67
N ALA A 45 2.35 8.31 -17.60
CA ALA A 45 2.87 7.82 -16.32
C ALA A 45 3.57 6.45 -16.42
N GLN A 46 3.27 5.67 -17.45
CA GLN A 46 3.91 4.38 -17.72
C GLN A 46 5.21 4.49 -18.53
N HIS A 47 5.47 5.64 -19.16
CA HIS A 47 6.63 5.80 -20.04
C HIS A 47 7.88 6.20 -19.24
N PRO A 48 9.03 5.51 -19.43
CA PRO A 48 10.24 5.74 -18.63
C PRO A 48 10.76 7.19 -18.63
N SER A 49 10.60 7.92 -19.75
CA SER A 49 11.00 9.32 -19.87
C SER A 49 10.34 10.26 -18.85
N TYR A 50 9.22 9.85 -18.25
CA TYR A 50 8.49 10.65 -17.27
C TYR A 50 8.60 10.13 -15.84
N ALA A 51 9.51 9.18 -15.57
CA ALA A 51 9.68 8.57 -14.24
C ALA A 51 9.91 9.61 -13.13
N THR A 52 10.68 10.67 -13.40
CA THR A 52 10.93 11.75 -12.42
C THR A 52 9.65 12.48 -12.00
N ILE A 53 8.74 12.76 -12.94
CA ILE A 53 7.44 13.38 -12.65
C ILE A 53 6.59 12.47 -11.75
N VAL A 54 6.63 11.16 -12.02
CA VAL A 54 5.91 10.15 -11.24
C VAL A 54 6.51 10.05 -9.84
N SER A 55 7.83 9.94 -9.68
CA SER A 55 8.50 9.87 -8.37
C SER A 55 8.20 11.08 -7.49
N ASN A 56 8.21 12.29 -8.05
CA ASN A 56 7.85 13.51 -7.31
C ASN A 56 6.40 13.48 -6.82
N THR A 57 5.49 12.90 -7.62
CA THR A 57 4.09 12.73 -7.23
C THR A 57 3.93 11.74 -6.08
N ILE A 58 4.69 10.64 -6.10
CA ILE A 58 4.69 9.66 -5.01
C ILE A 58 5.23 10.28 -3.72
N ALA A 59 6.30 11.08 -3.81
CA ALA A 59 6.84 11.80 -2.65
C ALA A 59 5.82 12.77 -2.05
N TYR A 60 5.16 13.59 -2.88
CA TYR A 60 4.07 14.47 -2.46
C TYR A 60 2.95 13.68 -1.76
N ALA A 61 2.49 12.60 -2.39
CA ALA A 61 1.38 11.81 -1.87
C ALA A 61 1.75 11.06 -0.58
N ASN A 62 3.01 10.67 -0.36
CA ASN A 62 3.48 10.10 0.90
C ASN A 62 3.54 11.17 2.01
N ALA A 63 3.91 12.41 1.69
CA ALA A 63 4.00 13.51 2.65
C ALA A 63 2.64 14.02 3.17
N LEU A 64 1.52 13.63 2.54
CA LEU A 64 0.19 14.05 2.98
C LEU A 64 -0.18 13.48 4.37
N PRO A 65 -0.93 14.23 5.21
CA PRO A 65 -1.26 13.82 6.58
C PRO A 65 -1.89 12.43 6.65
N SER A 66 -1.46 11.59 7.59
CA SER A 66 -1.97 10.21 7.72
C SER A 66 -3.50 10.10 7.95
N ALA A 67 -4.17 11.18 8.34
CA ALA A 67 -5.61 11.25 8.60
C ALA A 67 -6.45 11.23 7.31
N ILE A 68 -5.88 11.57 6.15
CA ILE A 68 -6.58 11.42 4.87
C ILE A 68 -6.67 9.94 4.50
N SER A 69 -7.82 9.52 3.99
CA SER A 69 -8.03 8.16 3.53
C SER A 69 -7.11 7.81 2.35
N SER A 70 -6.87 6.52 2.12
CA SER A 70 -6.10 6.07 0.95
C SER A 70 -6.72 6.53 -0.37
N SER A 71 -8.05 6.62 -0.44
CA SER A 71 -8.77 7.14 -1.60
C SER A 71 -8.51 8.63 -1.82
N GLU A 72 -8.57 9.44 -0.77
CA GLU A 72 -8.26 10.88 -0.84
C GLU A 72 -6.79 11.12 -1.18
N ARG A 73 -5.87 10.31 -0.63
CA ARG A 73 -4.43 10.36 -0.96
C ARG A 73 -4.19 10.07 -2.44
N LEU A 74 -4.86 9.06 -3.00
CA LEU A 74 -4.77 8.74 -4.42
C LEU A 74 -5.38 9.84 -5.30
N ALA A 75 -6.52 10.42 -4.90
CA ALA A 75 -7.10 11.56 -5.61
C ALA A 75 -6.14 12.76 -5.64
N ALA A 76 -5.54 13.09 -4.50
CA ALA A 76 -4.53 14.15 -4.42
C ALA A 76 -3.26 13.82 -5.24
N ALA A 77 -2.84 12.55 -5.30
CA ALA A 77 -1.73 12.11 -6.13
C ALA A 77 -2.05 12.30 -7.63
N VAL A 78 -3.28 11.99 -8.06
CA VAL A 78 -3.72 12.22 -9.45
C VAL A 78 -3.73 13.71 -9.78
N ASP A 79 -4.31 14.56 -8.91
CA ASP A 79 -4.31 16.02 -9.08
C ASP A 79 -2.86 16.55 -9.20
N HIS A 80 -1.97 16.12 -8.31
CA HIS A 80 -0.56 16.51 -8.34
C HIS A 80 0.16 16.04 -9.61
N LEU A 81 -0.08 14.80 -10.07
CA LEU A 81 0.50 14.31 -11.31
C LEU A 81 0.04 15.14 -12.51
N ALA A 82 -1.27 15.44 -12.58
CA ALA A 82 -1.84 16.26 -13.63
C ALA A 82 -1.18 17.65 -13.68
N VAL A 83 -0.97 18.26 -12.51
CA VAL A 83 -0.29 19.55 -12.38
C VAL A 83 1.18 19.47 -12.77
N GLN A 84 1.92 18.43 -12.38
CA GLN A 84 3.32 18.25 -12.78
C GLN A 84 3.48 18.17 -14.30
N PHE A 85 2.67 17.34 -14.96
CA PHE A 85 2.64 17.29 -16.43
C PHE A 85 2.22 18.63 -17.03
N GLY A 86 1.14 19.22 -16.53
CA GLY A 86 0.65 20.49 -17.06
C GLY A 86 1.61 21.66 -16.85
N THR A 87 2.47 21.62 -15.82
CA THR A 87 3.54 22.61 -15.62
C THR A 87 4.59 22.50 -16.72
N GLN A 88 4.95 21.29 -17.16
CA GLN A 88 5.86 21.12 -18.31
C GLN A 88 5.21 21.59 -19.61
N ILE A 89 3.93 21.28 -19.82
CA ILE A 89 3.16 21.79 -20.97
C ILE A 89 3.16 23.31 -20.98
N PHE A 90 2.85 23.94 -19.83
CA PHE A 90 2.85 25.40 -19.68
C PHE A 90 4.20 26.03 -20.05
N LYS A 91 5.34 25.41 -19.71
CA LYS A 91 6.66 25.92 -20.09
C LYS A 91 6.87 25.96 -21.61
N LEU A 92 6.18 25.10 -22.36
CA LEU A 92 6.29 25.01 -23.82
C LEU A 92 5.30 25.93 -24.53
N THR A 93 4.07 26.04 -24.01
CA THR A 93 2.96 26.73 -24.70
C THR A 93 2.60 28.08 -24.10
N GLY A 94 2.98 28.34 -22.84
CA GLY A 94 2.56 29.52 -22.07
C GLY A 94 1.16 29.43 -21.46
N LYS A 95 0.40 28.36 -21.72
CA LYS A 95 -0.94 28.14 -21.17
C LYS A 95 -1.31 26.66 -21.10
N VAL A 96 -2.00 26.25 -20.03
CA VAL A 96 -2.42 24.85 -19.84
C VAL A 96 -3.88 24.73 -19.40
N SER A 97 -4.56 23.69 -19.90
CA SER A 97 -5.88 23.25 -19.44
C SER A 97 -5.80 21.90 -18.72
N THR A 98 -6.38 21.78 -17.53
CA THR A 98 -6.31 20.56 -16.69
C THR A 98 -7.66 20.05 -16.26
N GLU A 99 -7.88 18.76 -16.44
CA GLU A 99 -9.15 18.07 -16.17
C GLU A 99 -9.37 17.83 -14.67
N VAL A 100 -10.57 18.15 -14.19
CA VAL A 100 -11.05 17.71 -12.88
C VAL A 100 -11.52 16.25 -12.97
N ASP A 101 -11.30 15.45 -11.93
CA ASP A 101 -11.80 14.06 -11.86
C ASP A 101 -13.30 14.02 -12.23
N VAL A 102 -13.59 13.32 -13.32
CA VAL A 102 -14.93 13.25 -13.91
C VAL A 102 -15.96 12.65 -12.96
N THR A 103 -15.53 11.87 -11.97
CA THR A 103 -16.44 11.30 -10.95
C THR A 103 -17.08 12.38 -10.07
N LEU A 104 -16.53 13.60 -10.05
CA LEU A 104 -17.06 14.75 -9.31
C LEU A 104 -18.12 15.54 -10.11
N SER A 105 -18.34 15.21 -11.39
CA SER A 105 -19.16 16.00 -12.32
C SER A 105 -20.60 16.26 -11.86
N PHE A 106 -21.14 15.47 -10.93
CA PHE A 106 -22.51 15.64 -10.39
C PHE A 106 -22.53 16.27 -8.99
N ASN A 107 -21.44 16.88 -8.56
CA ASN A 107 -21.34 17.56 -7.27
C ASN A 107 -20.64 18.91 -7.44
N THR A 108 -21.44 19.99 -7.42
CA THR A 108 -20.97 21.37 -7.62
C THR A 108 -19.88 21.74 -6.62
N ALA A 109 -20.11 21.50 -5.32
CA ALA A 109 -19.17 21.88 -4.28
C ALA A 109 -17.85 21.10 -4.36
N ALA A 110 -17.93 19.80 -4.64
CA ALA A 110 -16.73 18.95 -4.78
C ALA A 110 -15.92 19.33 -6.03
N THR A 111 -16.60 19.68 -7.14
CA THR A 111 -15.95 20.17 -8.36
C THR A 111 -15.22 21.48 -8.12
N ILE A 112 -15.86 22.44 -7.43
CA ILE A 112 -15.22 23.72 -7.04
C ILE A 112 -13.99 23.44 -6.17
N ALA A 113 -14.13 22.59 -5.15
CA ALA A 113 -13.03 22.26 -4.26
C ALA A 113 -11.84 21.62 -5.01
N ALA A 114 -12.11 20.70 -5.96
CA ALA A 114 -11.08 20.09 -6.79
C ALA A 114 -10.39 21.10 -7.71
N ALA A 115 -11.16 21.94 -8.38
CA ALA A 115 -10.64 23.01 -9.24
C ALA A 115 -9.70 23.95 -8.47
N LEU A 116 -10.10 24.39 -7.28
CA LEU A 116 -9.29 25.27 -6.44
C LEU A 116 -8.00 24.59 -5.96
N ARG A 117 -8.05 23.31 -5.58
CA ARG A 117 -6.84 22.53 -5.25
C ARG A 117 -5.87 22.46 -6.42
N ILE A 118 -6.35 22.18 -7.63
CA ILE A 118 -5.50 22.14 -8.84
C ILE A 118 -4.85 23.51 -9.08
N ILE A 119 -5.59 24.61 -8.91
CA ILE A 119 -5.04 25.97 -9.03
C ILE A 119 -4.00 26.26 -7.94
N ASP A 120 -4.23 25.84 -6.70
CA ASP A 120 -3.27 26.02 -5.62
C ASP A 120 -1.98 25.22 -5.88
N LEU A 121 -2.09 23.99 -6.37
CA LEU A 121 -0.94 23.19 -6.80
C LEU A 121 -0.17 23.85 -7.96
N TYR A 122 -0.87 24.45 -8.94
CA TYR A 122 -0.22 25.22 -10.00
C TYR A 122 0.53 26.44 -9.48
N ARG A 123 -0.06 27.16 -8.53
CA ARG A 123 0.57 28.30 -7.88
C ARG A 123 1.87 27.88 -7.19
N GLU A 124 1.89 26.73 -6.52
CA GLU A 124 3.09 26.16 -5.88
C GLU A 124 4.19 25.83 -6.90
N GLN A 125 3.81 25.46 -8.12
CA GLN A 125 4.76 25.24 -9.24
C GLN A 125 5.13 26.51 -10.01
N GLY A 126 4.65 27.69 -9.58
CA GLY A 126 4.93 28.98 -10.21
C GLY A 126 4.13 29.25 -11.49
N VAL A 127 3.08 28.48 -11.77
CA VAL A 127 2.17 28.72 -12.90
C VAL A 127 1.12 29.76 -12.49
N PRO A 128 1.03 30.92 -13.16
CA PRO A 128 0.03 31.92 -12.82
C PRO A 128 -1.39 31.39 -13.04
N LYS A 129 -2.31 31.66 -12.10
CA LYS A 129 -3.73 31.29 -12.22
C LYS A 129 -4.36 31.70 -13.57
N SER A 130 -3.95 32.84 -14.13
CA SER A 130 -4.45 33.32 -15.43
C SER A 130 -4.01 32.48 -16.64
N GLN A 131 -3.00 31.62 -16.47
CA GLN A 131 -2.47 30.72 -17.50
C GLN A 131 -2.85 29.25 -17.27
N ALA A 132 -3.54 28.94 -16.17
CA ALA A 132 -4.10 27.63 -15.87
C ALA A 132 -5.63 27.67 -16.02
N ARG A 133 -6.17 26.86 -16.92
CA ARG A 133 -7.60 26.71 -17.14
C ARG A 133 -8.07 25.36 -16.60
N ILE A 134 -9.19 25.34 -15.89
CA ILE A 134 -9.75 24.12 -15.31
C ILE A 134 -10.83 23.57 -16.24
N LYS A 135 -10.72 22.29 -16.61
CA LYS A 135 -11.69 21.59 -17.45
C LYS A 135 -12.71 20.88 -16.58
N ILE A 136 -13.98 21.12 -16.87
CA ILE A 136 -15.12 20.62 -16.10
C ILE A 136 -16.16 20.05 -17.06
N SER A 137 -16.70 18.87 -16.77
CA SER A 137 -17.75 18.24 -17.58
C SER A 137 -19.02 19.10 -17.67
N ALA A 138 -19.67 19.08 -18.83
CA ALA A 138 -20.89 19.83 -19.14
C ALA A 138 -22.18 19.24 -18.53
N THR A 139 -22.14 18.92 -17.24
CA THR A 139 -23.34 18.63 -16.43
C THR A 139 -23.93 19.93 -15.88
N TRP A 140 -25.14 19.88 -15.33
CA TRP A 140 -25.73 21.04 -14.66
C TRP A 140 -24.82 21.52 -13.52
N GLU A 141 -24.43 20.59 -12.65
CA GLU A 141 -23.61 20.84 -11.48
C GLU A 141 -22.21 21.35 -11.85
N GLY A 142 -21.60 20.78 -12.89
CA GLY A 142 -20.31 21.22 -13.42
C GLY A 142 -20.36 22.63 -13.98
N ILE A 143 -21.41 22.99 -14.72
CA ILE A 143 -21.58 24.35 -15.26
C ILE A 143 -21.84 25.36 -14.13
N GLN A 144 -22.64 25.01 -13.12
CA GLN A 144 -22.81 25.85 -11.93
C GLN A 144 -21.49 26.01 -11.15
N ALA A 145 -20.67 24.97 -11.06
CA ALA A 145 -19.34 25.06 -10.45
C ALA A 145 -18.44 26.03 -11.23
N ALA A 146 -18.42 25.93 -12.56
CA ALA A 146 -17.64 26.83 -13.40
C ALA A 146 -18.10 28.29 -13.28
N ARG A 147 -19.42 28.54 -13.16
CA ARG A 147 -19.98 29.87 -12.90
C ARG A 147 -19.42 30.48 -11.61
N VAL A 148 -19.41 29.71 -10.53
CA VAL A 148 -18.87 30.14 -9.23
C VAL A 148 -17.37 30.38 -9.32
N LEU A 149 -16.62 29.46 -9.94
CA LEU A 149 -15.17 29.57 -10.13
C LEU A 149 -14.77 30.83 -10.92
N GLN A 150 -15.48 31.14 -12.01
CA GLN A 150 -15.23 32.34 -12.81
C GLN A 150 -15.60 33.62 -12.05
N ARG A 151 -16.80 33.65 -11.43
CA ARG A 151 -17.34 34.85 -10.78
C ARG A 151 -16.62 35.19 -9.47
N ASP A 152 -16.45 34.19 -8.60
CA ASP A 152 -16.04 34.41 -7.21
C ASP A 152 -14.54 34.19 -7.00
N HIS A 153 -13.92 33.33 -7.81
CA HIS A 153 -12.50 32.97 -7.66
C HIS A 153 -11.62 33.46 -8.81
N GLY A 154 -12.19 33.96 -9.92
CA GLY A 154 -11.45 34.38 -11.10
C GLY A 154 -10.61 33.25 -11.70
N VAL A 155 -11.13 32.02 -11.67
CA VAL A 155 -10.50 30.83 -12.26
C VAL A 155 -11.05 30.65 -13.68
N SER A 156 -10.15 30.52 -14.65
CA SER A 156 -10.48 30.25 -16.05
C SER A 156 -11.06 28.83 -16.18
N CYS A 157 -12.21 28.69 -16.83
CA CYS A 157 -12.89 27.40 -17.01
C CYS A 157 -13.05 27.02 -18.49
N LEU A 158 -12.81 25.74 -18.80
CA LEU A 158 -13.20 25.07 -20.05
C LEU A 158 -14.30 24.07 -19.74
N ILE A 159 -15.48 24.24 -20.34
CA ILE A 159 -16.52 23.20 -20.23
C ILE A 159 -16.26 22.13 -21.29
N THR A 160 -15.95 20.91 -20.84
CA THR A 160 -15.67 19.75 -21.69
C THR A 160 -16.86 18.78 -21.71
N VAL A 161 -16.78 17.67 -22.45
CA VAL A 161 -17.89 16.70 -22.58
C VAL A 161 -19.14 17.40 -23.16
N VAL A 162 -18.93 18.33 -24.10
CA VAL A 162 -20.00 19.05 -24.80
C VAL A 162 -20.39 18.30 -26.05
N PHE A 163 -21.67 17.99 -26.18
CA PHE A 163 -22.23 17.24 -27.30
C PHE A 163 -23.44 17.89 -27.94
N GLY A 164 -24.06 18.87 -27.27
CA GLY A 164 -25.24 19.58 -27.75
C GLY A 164 -25.22 21.09 -27.48
N LEU A 165 -26.13 21.81 -28.13
CA LEU A 165 -26.22 23.26 -28.06
C LEU A 165 -26.63 23.75 -26.67
N VAL A 166 -27.52 23.05 -25.97
CA VAL A 166 -27.99 23.40 -24.61
C VAL A 166 -26.82 23.48 -23.61
N GLN A 167 -25.89 22.53 -23.67
CA GLN A 167 -24.69 22.54 -22.83
C GLN A 167 -23.83 23.79 -23.10
N ALA A 168 -23.60 24.10 -24.38
CA ALA A 168 -22.78 25.24 -24.78
C ALA A 168 -23.42 26.60 -24.42
N ILE A 169 -24.74 26.74 -24.59
CA ILE A 169 -25.47 27.96 -24.17
C ILE A 169 -25.32 28.17 -22.68
N THR A 170 -25.66 27.14 -21.89
CA THR A 170 -25.63 27.22 -20.42
C THR A 170 -24.22 27.53 -19.91
N ALA A 171 -23.20 26.90 -20.51
CA ALA A 171 -21.80 27.19 -20.22
C ALA A 171 -21.41 28.64 -20.56
N ALA A 172 -21.82 29.14 -21.73
CA ALA A 172 -21.52 30.52 -22.11
C ALA A 172 -22.22 31.55 -21.21
N GLU A 173 -23.44 31.27 -20.76
CA GLU A 173 -24.16 32.07 -19.77
C GLU A 173 -23.51 32.04 -18.37
N ALA A 174 -22.81 30.94 -18.03
CA ALA A 174 -21.99 30.86 -16.83
C ALA A 174 -20.71 31.74 -16.91
N GLY A 175 -20.40 32.28 -18.08
CA GLY A 175 -19.24 33.15 -18.29
C GLY A 175 -17.92 32.40 -18.38
N VAL A 176 -17.95 31.13 -18.78
CA VAL A 176 -16.73 30.33 -18.97
C VAL A 176 -15.94 30.84 -20.18
N ASP A 177 -14.62 30.71 -20.14
CA ASP A 177 -13.75 31.17 -21.22
C ASP A 177 -13.89 30.32 -22.49
N ALA A 178 -14.15 29.02 -22.36
CA ALA A 178 -14.31 28.15 -23.52
C ALA A 178 -15.24 26.95 -23.27
N VAL A 179 -15.76 26.38 -24.37
CA VAL A 179 -16.48 25.11 -24.43
C VAL A 179 -15.79 24.17 -25.42
N ALA A 180 -15.68 22.87 -25.11
CA ALA A 180 -15.01 21.89 -25.97
C ALA A 180 -15.99 20.83 -26.51
N PRO A 181 -16.64 21.09 -27.66
CA PRO A 181 -17.50 20.09 -28.29
C PRO A 181 -16.70 19.01 -29.04
N TYR A 182 -17.13 17.75 -28.90
CA TYR A 182 -16.40 16.59 -29.43
C TYR A 182 -16.91 16.17 -30.81
N VAL A 183 -16.42 16.86 -31.85
CA VAL A 183 -16.80 16.72 -33.26
C VAL A 183 -16.92 15.26 -33.68
N GLY A 184 -15.84 14.50 -33.54
CA GLY A 184 -15.80 13.12 -34.03
C GLY A 184 -16.72 12.18 -33.28
N ARG A 185 -16.91 12.34 -31.97
CA ARG A 185 -17.81 11.48 -31.19
C ARG A 185 -19.29 11.75 -31.54
N ILE A 186 -19.65 13.00 -31.82
CA ILE A 186 -20.98 13.36 -32.33
C ILE A 186 -21.19 12.77 -33.74
N ALA A 187 -20.18 12.87 -34.60
CA ALA A 187 -20.22 12.29 -35.94
C ALA A 187 -20.36 10.75 -35.90
N ASP A 188 -19.63 10.08 -35.00
CA ASP A 188 -19.72 8.64 -34.78
C ASP A 188 -21.14 8.25 -34.34
N TRP A 189 -21.77 9.02 -33.45
CA TRP A 189 -23.16 8.80 -33.04
C TRP A 189 -24.13 8.92 -34.22
N GLY A 190 -24.02 10.00 -35.01
CA GLY A 190 -24.90 10.25 -36.14
C GLY A 190 -24.83 9.14 -37.19
N LYS A 191 -23.63 8.64 -37.49
CA LYS A 191 -23.43 7.51 -38.42
C LYS A 191 -24.15 6.25 -37.95
N VAL A 192 -24.06 5.92 -36.66
CA VAL A 192 -24.74 4.75 -36.07
C VAL A 192 -26.26 4.90 -36.13
N HIS A 193 -26.77 6.13 -36.10
CA HIS A 193 -28.19 6.47 -36.17
C HIS A 193 -28.68 6.80 -37.60
N GLY A 194 -27.89 6.49 -38.63
CA GLY A 194 -28.28 6.64 -40.03
C GLY A 194 -28.28 8.08 -40.57
N ILE A 195 -27.65 9.03 -39.87
CA ILE A 195 -27.48 10.41 -40.35
C ILE A 195 -26.35 10.43 -41.38
N THR A 196 -26.66 10.91 -42.59
CA THR A 196 -25.73 10.89 -43.73
C THR A 196 -24.76 12.07 -43.77
N SER A 197 -25.16 13.21 -43.19
CA SER A 197 -24.30 14.37 -43.03
C SER A 197 -23.35 14.23 -41.83
N ASP A 198 -22.30 15.04 -41.77
CA ASP A 198 -21.40 15.06 -40.61
C ASP A 198 -22.05 15.84 -39.46
N LEU A 199 -22.83 15.12 -38.64
CA LEU A 199 -23.51 15.68 -37.49
C LEU A 199 -22.56 16.41 -36.53
N GLY A 200 -21.31 15.97 -36.43
CA GLY A 200 -20.30 16.62 -35.60
C GLY A 200 -19.98 18.02 -36.09
N VAL A 201 -19.65 18.16 -37.38
CA VAL A 201 -19.40 19.45 -38.01
C VAL A 201 -20.63 20.35 -37.92
N GLU A 202 -21.83 19.82 -38.18
CA GLU A 202 -23.07 20.59 -38.09
C GLU A 202 -23.32 21.13 -36.67
N THR A 203 -23.21 20.27 -35.66
CA THR A 203 -23.49 20.65 -34.26
C THR A 203 -22.47 21.67 -33.76
N VAL A 204 -21.18 21.48 -34.04
CA VAL A 204 -20.15 22.43 -33.63
C VAL A 204 -20.27 23.77 -34.38
N SER A 205 -20.62 23.75 -35.67
CA SER A 205 -20.93 24.96 -36.44
C SER A 205 -22.14 25.71 -35.87
N LYS A 206 -23.18 24.99 -35.47
CA LYS A 206 -24.37 25.57 -34.80
C LYS A 206 -23.98 26.24 -33.48
N ILE A 207 -23.14 25.60 -32.67
CA ILE A 207 -22.63 26.17 -31.41
C ILE A 207 -21.85 27.47 -31.66
N GLN A 208 -20.87 27.45 -32.56
CA GLN A 208 -20.06 28.65 -32.88
C GLN A 208 -20.94 29.81 -33.39
N ASN A 209 -21.81 29.53 -34.37
CA ASN A 209 -22.68 30.56 -34.93
C ASN A 209 -23.64 31.13 -33.87
N TYR A 210 -24.17 30.30 -32.97
CA TYR A 210 -25.00 30.77 -31.86
C TYR A 210 -24.24 31.72 -30.94
N LEU A 211 -23.07 31.30 -30.46
CA LEU A 211 -22.28 32.08 -29.50
C LEU A 211 -21.85 33.42 -30.11
N ARG A 212 -21.49 33.44 -31.40
CA ARG A 212 -21.11 34.65 -32.12
C ARG A 212 -22.31 35.55 -32.43
N LYS A 213 -23.48 35.00 -32.78
CA LYS A 213 -24.73 35.78 -33.01
C LYS A 213 -25.15 36.57 -31.78
N TYR A 214 -25.02 35.97 -30.61
CA TYR A 214 -25.41 36.57 -29.33
C TYR A 214 -24.23 37.14 -28.54
N GLU A 215 -23.10 37.36 -29.22
CA GLU A 215 -21.92 38.09 -28.70
C GLU A 215 -21.35 37.53 -27.39
N PHE A 216 -21.44 36.21 -27.18
CA PHE A 216 -20.80 35.54 -26.06
C PHE A 216 -19.28 35.58 -26.22
N LYS A 217 -18.57 35.93 -25.13
CA LYS A 217 -17.09 35.93 -25.10
C LYS A 217 -16.49 34.52 -25.10
N THR A 218 -17.26 33.53 -24.68
CA THR A 218 -16.86 32.12 -24.65
C THR A 218 -16.41 31.64 -26.02
N GLN A 219 -15.23 31.02 -26.07
CA GLN A 219 -14.63 30.45 -27.28
C GLN A 219 -15.07 28.99 -27.47
N VAL A 220 -15.14 28.53 -28.72
CA VAL A 220 -15.42 27.12 -29.03
C VAL A 220 -14.12 26.41 -29.40
N MET A 221 -13.77 25.41 -28.60
CA MET A 221 -12.61 24.53 -28.80
C MET A 221 -13.06 23.20 -29.41
N ALA A 222 -13.13 23.13 -30.73
CA ALA A 222 -13.47 21.89 -31.41
C ALA A 222 -12.41 20.81 -31.11
N ALA A 223 -12.87 19.62 -30.71
CA ALA A 223 -12.01 18.53 -30.26
C ALA A 223 -12.43 17.17 -30.80
N SER A 224 -11.59 16.14 -30.58
CA SER A 224 -11.89 14.75 -30.91
C SER A 224 -12.20 14.52 -32.40
N PHE A 225 -11.44 15.11 -33.31
CA PHE A 225 -11.58 14.89 -34.76
C PHE A 225 -11.35 13.42 -35.15
N ARG A 226 -11.94 13.00 -36.29
CA ARG A 226 -11.70 11.70 -36.93
C ARG A 226 -10.99 11.82 -38.26
N SER A 227 -11.04 12.99 -38.89
CA SER A 227 -10.45 13.22 -40.20
C SER A 227 -10.02 14.68 -40.38
N THR A 228 -9.10 14.89 -41.32
CA THR A 228 -8.65 16.21 -41.80
C THR A 228 -9.79 16.99 -42.46
N LYS A 229 -10.73 16.30 -43.13
CA LYS A 229 -11.95 16.92 -43.69
C LYS A 229 -12.77 17.66 -42.63
N GLN A 230 -12.98 17.06 -41.46
CA GLN A 230 -13.71 17.71 -40.36
C GLN A 230 -13.02 18.99 -39.88
N ILE A 231 -11.67 19.03 -39.92
CA ILE A 231 -10.89 20.23 -39.61
C ILE A 231 -11.15 21.32 -40.66
N ARG A 232 -11.09 20.97 -41.95
CA ARG A 232 -11.40 21.92 -43.04
C ARG A 232 -12.82 22.46 -42.97
N ASP A 233 -13.79 21.60 -42.72
CA ASP A 233 -15.20 22.00 -42.66
C ASP A 233 -15.51 22.92 -41.46
N LEU A 234 -14.63 22.96 -40.46
CA LEU A 234 -14.71 23.84 -39.29
C LEU A 234 -13.68 24.98 -39.32
N ALA A 235 -13.00 25.23 -40.44
CA ALA A 235 -12.04 26.32 -40.55
C ALA A 235 -12.67 27.67 -40.21
N GLY A 236 -12.04 28.43 -39.31
CA GLY A 236 -12.59 29.63 -38.69
C GLY A 236 -13.27 29.41 -37.33
N ILE A 237 -13.26 28.18 -36.80
CA ILE A 237 -13.55 27.91 -35.39
C ILE A 237 -12.51 28.59 -34.49
N ASP A 238 -12.87 29.03 -33.28
CA ASP A 238 -11.94 29.82 -32.45
C ASP A 238 -10.68 29.04 -32.06
N LEU A 239 -10.87 27.84 -31.48
CA LEU A 239 -9.80 26.98 -31.00
C LEU A 239 -9.99 25.56 -31.57
N LEU A 240 -8.88 24.88 -31.85
CA LEU A 240 -8.90 23.53 -32.39
C LEU A 240 -7.87 22.66 -31.70
N THR A 241 -8.30 21.48 -31.27
CA THR A 241 -7.41 20.44 -30.74
C THR A 241 -7.64 19.10 -31.44
N ALA A 242 -6.56 18.49 -31.92
CA ALA A 242 -6.59 17.21 -32.62
C ALA A 242 -5.38 16.37 -32.22
N SER A 243 -5.48 15.05 -32.40
CA SER A 243 -4.35 14.17 -32.14
C SER A 243 -3.19 14.49 -33.10
N PRO A 244 -1.93 14.29 -32.68
CA PRO A 244 -0.79 14.56 -33.55
C PRO A 244 -0.88 13.88 -34.91
N ALA A 245 -1.37 12.64 -34.97
CA ALA A 245 -1.54 11.91 -36.23
C ALA A 245 -2.50 12.60 -37.21
N ILE A 246 -3.56 13.27 -36.74
CA ILE A 246 -4.49 14.00 -37.62
C ILE A 246 -3.84 15.32 -38.09
N LEU A 247 -3.09 16.00 -37.24
CA LEU A 247 -2.37 17.23 -37.62
C LEU A 247 -1.27 16.94 -38.64
N GLU A 248 -0.47 15.89 -38.41
CA GLU A 248 0.56 15.40 -39.35
C GLU A 248 -0.07 15.01 -40.70
N ALA A 249 -1.24 14.36 -40.69
CA ALA A 249 -1.96 14.04 -41.91
C ALA A 249 -2.44 15.30 -42.65
N LEU A 250 -2.91 16.33 -41.92
CA LEU A 250 -3.36 17.58 -42.53
C LEU A 250 -2.20 18.35 -43.20
N GLU A 251 -1.00 18.35 -42.61
CA GLU A 251 0.18 18.98 -43.21
C GLU A 251 0.57 18.38 -44.57
N GLN A 252 0.30 17.09 -44.76
CA GLN A 252 0.64 16.35 -45.97
C GLN A 252 -0.38 16.51 -47.10
N GLU A 253 -1.54 17.11 -46.82
CA GLU A 253 -2.59 17.28 -47.81
C GLU A 253 -2.37 18.51 -48.71
N SER A 254 -2.85 18.42 -49.95
CA SER A 254 -2.79 19.51 -50.92
C SER A 254 -4.11 20.26 -51.08
N GLU A 255 -5.18 19.81 -50.41
CA GLU A 255 -6.50 20.44 -50.49
C GLU A 255 -6.51 21.76 -49.69
N PRO A 256 -6.97 22.88 -50.27
CA PRO A 256 -6.97 24.17 -49.58
C PRO A 256 -7.94 24.20 -48.39
N VAL A 257 -7.58 24.98 -47.37
CA VAL A 257 -8.41 25.22 -46.19
C VAL A 257 -9.16 26.55 -46.35
N ASP A 258 -10.37 26.48 -46.90
CA ASP A 258 -11.25 27.65 -47.03
C ASP A 258 -11.94 27.98 -45.71
N ARG A 259 -11.99 29.26 -45.32
CA ARG A 259 -12.72 29.71 -44.13
C ARG A 259 -14.22 29.40 -44.26
N ARG A 260 -14.74 28.55 -43.37
CA ARG A 260 -16.16 28.12 -43.34
C ARG A 260 -16.99 28.89 -42.33
N LEU A 261 -16.44 29.16 -41.15
CA LEU A 261 -17.14 29.84 -40.06
C LEU A 261 -16.78 31.33 -40.03
N THR A 262 -17.78 32.20 -40.14
CA THR A 262 -17.61 33.66 -40.21
C THR A 262 -18.61 34.39 -39.30
N LEU A 263 -18.34 35.66 -38.99
CA LEU A 263 -19.31 36.50 -38.28
C LEU A 263 -20.59 36.72 -39.10
N GLU A 264 -20.48 36.69 -40.44
CA GLU A 264 -21.63 36.78 -41.33
C GLU A 264 -22.51 35.52 -41.26
N SER A 265 -21.91 34.33 -41.28
CA SER A 265 -22.66 33.07 -41.10
C SER A 265 -23.35 33.02 -39.73
N ALA A 266 -22.71 33.58 -38.70
CA ALA A 266 -23.31 33.71 -37.38
C ALA A 266 -24.50 34.67 -37.37
N ARG A 267 -24.40 35.86 -37.97
CA ARG A 267 -25.51 36.83 -38.03
C ARG A 267 -26.72 36.29 -38.79
N ASN A 268 -26.48 35.51 -39.84
CA ASN A 268 -27.51 34.98 -40.74
C ASN A 268 -28.19 33.69 -40.25
N THR A 269 -27.80 33.14 -39.10
CA THR A 269 -28.45 31.90 -38.59
C THR A 269 -29.84 32.18 -38.01
N ASN A 270 -30.78 31.24 -38.20
CA ASN A 270 -32.17 31.34 -37.71
C ASN A 270 -32.34 30.91 -36.24
N LEU A 271 -31.24 30.61 -35.52
CA LEU A 271 -31.29 30.20 -34.11
C LEU A 271 -31.90 31.30 -33.24
N GLN A 272 -32.76 30.88 -32.30
CA GLN A 272 -33.45 31.76 -31.35
C GLN A 272 -32.70 31.84 -30.03
N LYS A 273 -32.82 32.95 -29.31
CA LYS A 273 -32.16 33.13 -28.01
C LYS A 273 -32.84 32.25 -26.97
N SER A 274 -32.05 31.51 -26.21
CA SER A 274 -32.49 30.63 -25.12
C SER A 274 -31.64 30.93 -23.90
N SER A 275 -32.16 30.62 -22.71
CA SER A 275 -31.45 30.80 -21.45
C SER A 275 -31.77 29.66 -20.51
N TYR A 276 -30.76 29.14 -19.81
CA TYR A 276 -30.88 27.95 -18.97
C TYR A 276 -30.13 28.09 -17.63
N ILE A 277 -29.14 28.99 -17.51
CA ILE A 277 -28.21 29.02 -16.36
C ILE A 277 -28.87 29.24 -14.98
N ASN A 278 -30.09 29.78 -14.95
CA ASN A 278 -30.85 30.02 -13.71
C ASN A 278 -32.08 29.09 -13.57
N ASP A 279 -32.26 28.10 -14.44
CA ASP A 279 -33.39 27.17 -14.44
C ASP A 279 -32.93 25.73 -14.71
N GLU A 280 -32.71 24.99 -13.62
CA GLU A 280 -32.27 23.60 -13.68
C GLU A 280 -33.26 22.70 -14.42
N SER A 281 -34.55 22.90 -14.21
CA SER A 281 -35.59 22.09 -14.85
C SER A 281 -35.59 22.31 -16.36
N ALA A 282 -35.47 23.55 -16.82
CA ALA A 282 -35.37 23.87 -18.24
C ALA A 282 -34.09 23.29 -18.87
N PHE A 283 -32.94 23.40 -18.18
CA PHE A 283 -31.69 22.81 -18.64
C PHE A 283 -31.83 21.29 -18.81
N ARG A 284 -32.27 20.59 -17.76
CA ARG A 284 -32.39 19.13 -17.76
C ARG A 284 -33.39 18.65 -18.80
N TRP A 285 -34.49 19.36 -19.00
CA TRP A 285 -35.46 19.05 -20.05
C TRP A 285 -34.86 19.19 -21.45
N ALA A 286 -34.20 20.32 -21.72
CA ALA A 286 -33.58 20.58 -23.01
C ALA A 286 -32.41 19.62 -23.29
N PHE A 287 -31.61 19.27 -22.28
CA PHE A 287 -30.54 18.28 -22.39
C PHE A 287 -31.08 16.87 -22.65
N ASN A 288 -32.10 16.43 -21.90
CA ASN A 288 -32.71 15.12 -22.12
C ASN A 288 -33.45 15.00 -23.47
N SER A 289 -33.79 16.13 -24.10
CA SER A 289 -34.40 16.16 -25.43
C SER A 289 -33.37 16.02 -26.58
N ASP A 290 -32.07 16.06 -26.27
CA ASP A 290 -30.98 15.86 -27.22
C ASP A 290 -30.34 14.49 -26.98
N GLU A 291 -30.84 13.46 -27.68
CA GLU A 291 -30.42 12.06 -27.50
C GLU A 291 -28.90 11.87 -27.64
N CYS A 292 -28.30 12.52 -28.65
CA CYS A 292 -26.85 12.46 -28.87
C CYS A 292 -26.10 13.03 -27.68
N ALA A 293 -26.55 14.18 -27.16
CA ALA A 293 -25.92 14.81 -26.01
C ALA A 293 -25.99 13.93 -24.77
N VAL A 294 -27.14 13.29 -24.49
CA VAL A 294 -27.31 12.38 -23.35
C VAL A 294 -26.38 11.18 -23.45
N GLU A 295 -26.45 10.44 -24.57
CA GLU A 295 -25.73 9.18 -24.72
C GLU A 295 -24.21 9.39 -24.72
N LYS A 296 -23.74 10.37 -25.50
CA LYS A 296 -22.30 10.62 -25.63
C LYS A 296 -21.70 11.28 -24.41
N SER A 297 -22.45 12.09 -23.67
CA SER A 297 -22.01 12.58 -22.36
C SER A 297 -21.78 11.41 -21.40
N ALA A 298 -22.74 10.48 -21.31
CA ALA A 298 -22.64 9.33 -20.43
C ALA A 298 -21.48 8.39 -20.82
N GLU A 299 -21.30 8.12 -22.12
CA GLU A 299 -20.19 7.31 -22.64
C GLU A 299 -18.82 7.94 -22.33
N ALA A 300 -18.68 9.24 -22.59
CA ALA A 300 -17.44 9.96 -22.36
C ALA A 300 -17.04 9.97 -20.88
N MET A 301 -17.99 10.22 -19.99
CA MET A 301 -17.74 10.24 -18.55
C MET A 301 -17.31 8.87 -18.02
N ARG A 302 -17.93 7.77 -18.47
CA ARG A 302 -17.52 6.41 -18.10
C ARG A 302 -16.08 6.13 -18.48
N LYS A 303 -15.71 6.41 -19.74
CA LYS A 303 -14.35 6.16 -20.23
C LYS A 303 -13.28 6.96 -19.47
N PHE A 304 -13.53 8.24 -19.20
CA PHE A 304 -12.62 9.06 -18.41
C PHE A 304 -12.54 8.59 -16.95
N GLY A 305 -13.64 8.10 -16.38
CA GLY A 305 -13.65 7.48 -15.06
C GLY A 305 -12.79 6.22 -15.02
N GLU A 306 -12.95 5.31 -15.98
CA GLU A 306 -12.15 4.09 -16.09
C GLU A 306 -10.65 4.38 -16.20
N ASP A 307 -10.24 5.35 -17.03
CA ASP A 307 -8.83 5.72 -17.17
C ASP A 307 -8.27 6.40 -15.91
N THR A 308 -9.10 7.17 -15.19
CA THR A 308 -8.73 7.73 -13.88
C THR A 308 -8.48 6.62 -12.85
N GLU A 309 -9.32 5.58 -12.83
CA GLU A 309 -9.15 4.44 -11.92
C GLU A 309 -7.89 3.61 -12.26
N LYS A 310 -7.59 3.41 -13.55
CA LYS A 310 -6.32 2.78 -13.97
C LYS A 310 -5.11 3.57 -13.48
N LEU A 311 -5.16 4.91 -13.56
CA LEU A 311 -4.10 5.77 -13.07
C LEU A 311 -3.96 5.70 -11.54
N LYS A 312 -5.06 5.71 -10.78
CA LYS A 312 -5.04 5.50 -9.32
C LYS A 312 -4.41 4.16 -8.95
N LEU A 313 -4.74 3.09 -9.68
CA LEU A 313 -4.14 1.76 -9.47
C LEU A 313 -2.63 1.74 -9.76
N LEU A 314 -2.18 2.44 -10.81
CA LEU A 314 -0.75 2.58 -11.11
C LEU A 314 -0.02 3.29 -9.96
N LEU A 315 -0.56 4.41 -9.47
CA LEU A 315 0.04 5.19 -8.39
C LEU A 315 -0.01 4.47 -7.04
N SER A 316 -1.06 3.71 -6.75
CA SER A 316 -1.19 2.97 -5.48
C SER A 316 -0.11 1.92 -5.30
N LYS A 317 0.33 1.26 -6.39
CA LYS A 317 1.46 0.33 -6.37
C LYS A 317 2.78 0.99 -5.97
N MET A 318 2.89 2.31 -6.16
CA MET A 318 4.11 3.09 -5.94
C MET A 318 4.13 3.82 -4.58
N LEU A 319 3.01 3.95 -3.87
CA LEU A 319 2.92 4.49 -2.50
C LEU A 319 3.20 3.36 -1.47
N HIS A 320 4.36 3.38 -0.77
CA HIS A 320 4.87 2.31 0.12
C HIS A 320 3.97 2.04 1.36
N ILE A 321 3.81 0.86 1.97
CA ILE A 321 4.27 -0.52 1.76
C ILE A 321 3.22 -1.27 0.93
N GLY A 322 3.64 -1.81 -0.21
CA GLY A 322 2.74 -2.31 -1.25
C GLY A 322 1.98 -3.54 -0.80
N ILE A 323 0.67 -3.43 -0.70
CA ILE A 323 -0.19 -4.60 -0.88
C ILE A 323 0.08 -5.11 -2.30
N ALA A 324 0.53 -6.36 -2.42
CA ALA A 324 0.76 -7.00 -3.70
C ALA A 324 -0.58 -7.27 -4.41
N GLU A 325 -0.53 -7.63 -5.69
CA GLU A 325 -1.73 -7.85 -6.52
C GLU A 325 -2.68 -8.91 -5.95
N ASP A 326 -2.17 -9.84 -5.15
CA ASP A 326 -2.94 -10.88 -4.46
C ASP A 326 -3.63 -10.42 -3.17
N GLY A 327 -3.56 -9.13 -2.83
CA GLY A 327 -4.17 -8.55 -1.63
C GLY A 327 -3.39 -8.81 -0.34
N HIS A 328 -2.20 -9.41 -0.41
CA HIS A 328 -1.33 -9.63 0.74
C HIS A 328 -0.14 -8.66 0.76
N PRO A 329 0.48 -8.39 1.92
CA PRO A 329 1.67 -7.55 1.96
C PRO A 329 2.77 -8.07 1.01
N SER A 330 3.51 -7.16 0.39
CA SER A 330 4.78 -7.49 -0.27
C SER A 330 5.84 -7.90 0.77
N ARG A 331 6.94 -8.52 0.32
CA ARG A 331 8.06 -8.89 1.19
C ARG A 331 8.55 -7.63 1.95
N PRO A 332 8.68 -7.67 3.30
CA PRO A 332 9.17 -6.52 4.05
C PRO A 332 10.60 -6.19 3.64
N GLN A 333 10.88 -4.89 3.53
CA GLN A 333 12.23 -4.38 3.40
C GLN A 333 12.71 -3.94 4.78
N TYR A 334 13.78 -4.58 5.27
CA TYR A 334 14.41 -4.15 6.51
C TYR A 334 15.08 -2.79 6.31
N VAL A 335 14.78 -1.84 7.20
CA VAL A 335 15.41 -0.52 7.23
C VAL A 335 16.49 -0.51 8.30
N ASP A 336 16.10 -0.82 9.54
CA ASP A 336 16.98 -0.68 10.69
C ASP A 336 16.43 -1.48 11.91
N GLY A 337 17.25 -1.68 12.94
CA GLY A 337 16.90 -2.44 14.12
C GLY A 337 17.88 -2.25 15.27
N LEU A 338 17.38 -2.40 16.50
CA LEU A 338 18.17 -2.29 17.72
C LEU A 338 17.78 -3.39 18.71
N THR A 339 18.63 -3.59 19.71
CA THR A 339 18.39 -4.53 20.81
C THR A 339 18.55 -3.76 22.11
N VAL A 340 17.55 -3.86 22.98
CA VAL A 340 17.54 -3.23 24.31
C VAL A 340 17.48 -4.33 25.34
N ASP A 341 18.43 -4.33 26.27
CA ASP A 341 18.37 -5.19 27.44
C ASP A 341 17.29 -4.69 28.40
N TRP A 342 16.65 -5.61 29.13
CA TRP A 342 15.76 -5.22 30.21
C TRP A 342 16.51 -4.37 31.24
N PRO A 343 15.98 -3.19 31.64
CA PRO A 343 16.57 -2.39 32.71
C PRO A 343 16.78 -3.21 33.98
N LEU A 344 17.86 -2.93 34.71
CA LEU A 344 18.27 -3.72 35.88
C LEU A 344 17.16 -3.77 36.95
N GLU A 345 16.37 -2.72 37.07
CA GLU A 345 15.21 -2.64 37.96
C GLU A 345 14.03 -3.51 37.53
N LEU A 346 13.87 -3.81 36.23
CA LEU A 346 12.78 -4.63 35.71
C LEU A 346 13.13 -6.13 35.67
N GLN A 347 14.42 -6.48 35.54
CA GLN A 347 14.85 -7.89 35.42
C GLN A 347 14.34 -8.79 36.57
N PRO A 348 14.47 -8.43 37.86
CA PRO A 348 13.98 -9.27 38.96
C PRO A 348 12.46 -9.45 38.93
N LEU A 349 11.72 -8.41 38.55
CA LEU A 349 10.27 -8.45 38.47
C LEU A 349 9.81 -9.39 37.36
N ILE A 350 10.48 -9.40 36.21
CA ILE A 350 10.18 -10.32 35.11
C ILE A 350 10.43 -11.78 35.52
N LEU A 351 11.55 -12.05 36.20
CA LEU A 351 11.85 -13.39 36.70
C LEU A 351 10.82 -13.87 37.73
N ARG A 352 10.41 -12.99 38.66
CA ARG A 352 9.33 -13.28 39.61
C ARG A 352 7.99 -13.49 38.90
N ALA A 353 7.70 -12.72 37.85
CA ALA A 353 6.50 -12.89 37.03
C ALA A 353 6.44 -14.28 36.39
N PHE A 354 7.55 -14.77 35.81
CA PHE A 354 7.65 -16.13 35.28
C PHE A 354 7.44 -17.22 36.33
N ASN A 355 7.82 -16.95 37.57
CA ASN A 355 7.64 -17.87 38.70
C ASN A 355 6.28 -17.72 39.39
N ASN A 356 5.37 -16.91 38.83
CA ASN A 356 4.06 -16.60 39.42
C ASN A 356 4.17 -16.03 40.85
N ASP A 357 5.20 -15.21 41.10
CA ASP A 357 5.56 -14.64 42.40
C ASP A 357 5.38 -13.11 42.43
N LEU A 358 4.35 -12.61 41.74
CA LEU A 358 3.95 -11.19 41.80
C LEU A 358 2.49 -11.08 42.23
N THR A 359 2.22 -10.09 43.07
CA THR A 359 0.84 -9.63 43.30
C THR A 359 0.26 -9.01 42.03
N ILE A 360 -1.07 -8.93 41.93
CA ILE A 360 -1.74 -8.26 40.81
C ILE A 360 -1.30 -6.78 40.66
N PHE A 361 -1.00 -6.12 41.77
CA PHE A 361 -0.52 -4.73 41.77
C PHE A 361 0.89 -4.62 41.17
N GLU A 362 1.82 -5.49 41.55
CA GLU A 362 3.17 -5.56 40.98
C GLU A 362 3.13 -5.92 39.50
N MET A 363 2.33 -6.93 39.12
CA MET A 363 2.15 -7.35 37.72
C MET A 363 1.60 -6.21 36.86
N THR A 364 0.63 -5.45 37.38
CA THR A 364 0.05 -4.29 36.68
C THR A 364 1.11 -3.20 36.46
N ARG A 365 1.94 -2.92 37.47
CA ARG A 365 3.04 -1.95 37.34
C ARG A 365 4.08 -2.42 36.33
N LEU A 366 4.46 -3.69 36.38
CA LEU A 366 5.38 -4.28 35.42
C LEU A 366 4.84 -4.20 33.98
N ASN A 367 3.54 -4.45 33.77
CA ASN A 367 2.91 -4.35 32.46
C ASN A 367 3.04 -2.94 31.84
N TYR A 368 2.85 -1.88 32.64
CA TYR A 368 2.99 -0.50 32.18
C TYR A 368 4.46 -0.11 31.98
N ALA A 369 5.35 -0.51 32.89
CA ALA A 369 6.78 -0.24 32.77
C ALA A 369 7.40 -0.92 31.54
N ALA A 370 7.00 -2.15 31.24
CA ALA A 370 7.37 -2.83 30.00
C ALA A 370 6.87 -2.08 28.77
N GLY A 371 5.63 -1.55 28.80
CA GLY A 371 5.12 -0.70 27.72
C GLY A 371 5.98 0.56 27.50
N ALA A 372 6.44 1.20 28.58
CA ALA A 372 7.32 2.37 28.48
C ALA A 372 8.67 2.03 27.82
N LEU A 373 9.30 0.92 28.22
CA LEU A 373 10.55 0.47 27.60
C LEU A 373 10.41 0.20 26.10
N TYR A 374 9.29 -0.42 25.68
CA TYR A 374 9.01 -0.63 24.25
C TYR A 374 8.82 0.69 23.50
N ALA A 375 8.22 1.70 24.14
CA ALA A 375 8.07 3.02 23.57
C ALA A 375 9.42 3.73 23.39
N GLU A 376 10.30 3.65 24.39
CA GLU A 376 11.67 4.18 24.30
C GLU A 376 12.42 3.54 23.13
N ALA A 377 12.43 2.21 23.04
CA ALA A 377 13.07 1.48 21.95
C ALA A 377 12.52 1.86 20.56
N ALA A 378 11.20 2.07 20.44
CA ALA A 378 10.58 2.50 19.20
C ALA A 378 10.95 3.94 18.84
N ASN A 379 10.89 4.86 19.81
CA ASN A 379 11.28 6.26 19.61
C ASN A 379 12.76 6.40 19.23
N ASP A 380 13.64 5.59 19.82
CA ASP A 380 15.06 5.55 19.45
C ASP A 380 15.24 5.15 17.98
N LEU A 381 14.51 4.15 17.50
CA LEU A 381 14.54 3.78 16.07
C LEU A 381 14.00 4.88 15.17
N ILE A 382 12.90 5.51 15.55
CA ILE A 382 12.28 6.61 14.80
C ILE A 382 13.27 7.77 14.67
N GLN A 383 13.82 8.23 15.79
CA GLN A 383 14.79 9.32 15.84
C GLN A 383 16.08 8.97 15.09
N ARG A 384 16.64 7.76 15.28
CA ARG A 384 17.86 7.31 14.63
C ARG A 384 17.75 7.31 13.10
N ASN A 385 16.55 7.10 12.57
CA ASN A 385 16.28 7.09 11.13
C ASN A 385 15.79 8.45 10.59
N ASN A 386 15.83 9.51 11.41
CA ASN A 386 15.27 10.84 11.08
C ASN A 386 13.80 10.76 10.62
N LEU A 387 13.04 9.82 11.17
CA LEU A 387 11.61 9.67 10.92
C LEU A 387 10.84 10.42 12.00
N LYS A 388 9.61 10.77 11.68
CA LYS A 388 8.63 11.28 12.64
C LYS A 388 7.57 10.21 12.91
N PRO A 389 6.81 10.28 14.03
CA PRO A 389 5.68 9.39 14.28
C PRO A 389 4.68 9.32 13.12
N GLU A 390 4.53 10.39 12.34
CA GLU A 390 3.65 10.44 11.17
C GLU A 390 4.11 9.53 10.03
N ASP A 391 5.41 9.28 9.92
CA ASP A 391 6.03 8.44 8.89
C ASP A 391 5.89 6.94 9.21
N ILE A 392 5.61 6.61 10.47
CA ILE A 392 5.39 5.23 10.89
C ILE A 392 3.90 4.88 10.80
N ASP A 393 3.58 3.87 9.98
CA ASP A 393 2.21 3.41 9.84
C ASP A 393 1.72 2.71 11.11
N VAL A 394 2.48 1.75 11.63
CA VAL A 394 2.09 0.97 12.81
C VAL A 394 3.31 0.37 13.51
N ILE A 395 3.27 0.34 14.85
CA ILE A 395 4.20 -0.42 15.69
C ILE A 395 3.57 -1.79 15.98
N GLY A 396 4.35 -2.85 15.78
CA GLY A 396 3.92 -4.23 16.04
C GLY A 396 4.87 -4.97 16.97
N TYR A 397 4.37 -5.47 18.09
CA TYR A 397 5.18 -6.27 19.02
C TYR A 397 4.37 -7.34 19.76
N ASP A 398 5.00 -8.45 20.15
CA ASP A 398 4.34 -9.53 20.92
C ASP A 398 3.98 -9.09 22.34
N GLY A 399 4.97 -8.49 23.00
CA GLY A 399 5.02 -8.21 24.43
C GLY A 399 5.99 -9.20 25.10
N GLN A 400 5.89 -9.31 26.42
CA GLN A 400 6.59 -10.34 27.19
C GLN A 400 5.57 -11.40 27.61
N THR A 401 5.74 -12.63 27.09
CA THR A 401 4.96 -13.79 27.57
C THR A 401 5.27 -14.05 29.02
N ILE A 402 4.26 -14.09 29.88
CA ILE A 402 4.37 -14.49 31.29
C ILE A 402 3.87 -15.92 31.47
N TYR A 403 2.73 -16.23 30.86
CA TYR A 403 2.11 -17.55 30.89
C TYR A 403 1.52 -17.88 29.52
N GLN A 404 1.68 -19.12 29.08
CA GLN A 404 1.00 -19.65 27.90
C GLN A 404 0.90 -21.16 28.03
N GLU A 405 -0.27 -21.71 27.70
CA GLU A 405 -0.48 -23.14 27.58
C GLU A 405 -0.97 -23.52 26.17
N PRO A 406 -0.55 -24.70 25.65
CA PRO A 406 -1.06 -25.22 24.38
C PRO A 406 -2.49 -25.75 24.52
N PRO A 407 -3.19 -25.97 23.39
CA PRO A 407 -4.44 -26.70 23.39
C PRO A 407 -4.23 -28.15 23.86
N ASP A 408 -5.04 -28.61 24.82
CA ASP A 408 -5.17 -30.02 25.19
C ASP A 408 -6.13 -30.69 24.18
N ARG A 409 -5.57 -31.22 23.10
CA ARG A 409 -6.33 -31.79 21.99
C ARG A 409 -7.23 -32.95 22.39
N VAL A 410 -6.91 -33.67 23.47
CA VAL A 410 -7.75 -34.76 23.96
C VAL A 410 -8.98 -34.17 24.62
N LYS A 411 -8.81 -33.23 25.56
CA LYS A 411 -9.93 -32.55 26.22
C LYS A 411 -10.78 -31.73 25.26
N GLU A 412 -10.18 -31.05 24.30
CA GLU A 412 -10.92 -30.31 23.26
C GLU A 412 -11.85 -31.26 22.49
N ARG A 413 -11.35 -32.44 22.13
CA ARG A 413 -12.15 -33.44 21.42
C ARG A 413 -13.26 -34.00 22.29
N GLU A 414 -12.97 -34.36 23.54
CA GLU A 414 -13.97 -34.83 24.50
C GLU A 414 -15.06 -33.79 24.73
N TYR A 415 -14.67 -32.51 24.89
CA TYR A 415 -15.59 -31.39 25.03
C TYR A 415 -16.49 -31.24 23.81
N VAL A 416 -15.95 -31.27 22.59
CA VAL A 416 -16.75 -31.18 21.36
C VAL A 416 -17.70 -32.38 21.22
N LEU A 417 -17.23 -33.59 21.49
CA LEU A 417 -18.03 -34.82 21.41
C LEU A 417 -19.14 -34.88 22.47
N SER A 418 -18.95 -34.24 23.63
CA SER A 418 -19.98 -34.16 24.67
C SER A 418 -21.22 -33.37 24.26
N GLY A 419 -21.15 -32.57 23.18
CA GLY A 419 -22.22 -31.67 22.77
C GLY A 419 -22.39 -30.44 23.68
N ASN A 420 -21.50 -30.22 24.66
CA ASN A 420 -21.53 -29.05 25.53
C ASN A 420 -21.31 -27.76 24.71
N LYS A 421 -22.23 -26.81 24.86
CA LYS A 421 -22.23 -25.51 24.15
C LYS A 421 -21.79 -24.33 25.03
N SER A 422 -21.38 -24.56 26.27
CA SER A 422 -21.00 -23.51 27.22
C SER A 422 -19.66 -22.87 26.83
N LEU A 423 -19.71 -21.62 26.37
CA LEU A 423 -18.50 -20.85 26.05
C LEU A 423 -17.56 -20.69 27.25
N VAL A 424 -18.07 -20.78 28.48
CA VAL A 424 -17.28 -20.72 29.71
C VAL A 424 -16.58 -22.06 29.97
N ASP A 425 -17.32 -23.18 29.86
CA ASP A 425 -16.73 -24.51 30.07
C ASP A 425 -15.64 -24.81 29.03
N ARG A 426 -15.70 -24.17 27.86
CA ARG A 426 -14.65 -24.26 26.84
C ARG A 426 -13.24 -24.04 27.40
N TRP A 427 -13.05 -23.06 28.29
CA TRP A 427 -11.75 -22.81 28.93
C TRP A 427 -11.62 -23.48 30.31
N LEU A 428 -12.69 -23.56 31.10
CA LEU A 428 -12.59 -24.17 32.44
C LEU A 428 -12.48 -25.70 32.41
N LYS A 429 -12.97 -26.35 31.35
CA LYS A 429 -13.08 -27.81 31.24
C LYS A 429 -12.68 -28.34 29.86
N GLY A 430 -12.80 -27.52 28.81
CA GLY A 430 -12.68 -27.94 27.42
C GLY A 430 -11.27 -27.98 26.86
N GLY A 431 -10.25 -27.65 27.65
CA GLY A 431 -8.84 -27.79 27.25
C GLY A 431 -8.38 -26.80 26.17
N PHE A 432 -9.14 -25.74 25.91
CA PHE A 432 -8.72 -24.68 24.97
C PHE A 432 -7.56 -23.86 25.55
N PRO A 433 -6.64 -23.39 24.70
CA PRO A 433 -5.44 -22.70 25.15
C PRO A 433 -5.74 -21.31 25.66
N CYS A 434 -4.84 -20.81 26.51
CA CYS A 434 -4.83 -19.43 26.94
C CYS A 434 -3.39 -18.92 27.20
N GLY A 435 -3.27 -17.62 27.38
CA GLY A 435 -2.00 -17.01 27.73
C GLY A 435 -2.17 -15.61 28.29
N PHE A 436 -1.12 -15.14 28.97
CA PHE A 436 -1.02 -13.81 29.55
C PHE A 436 0.30 -13.17 29.12
N PHE A 437 0.19 -12.04 28.44
CA PHE A 437 1.29 -11.29 27.82
C PHE A 437 1.24 -9.85 28.31
N ILE A 438 2.38 -9.31 28.70
CA ILE A 438 2.51 -7.94 29.22
C ILE A 438 3.26 -7.03 28.23
N ALA A 439 3.33 -5.73 28.55
CA ALA A 439 3.69 -4.57 27.72
C ALA A 439 2.44 -3.88 27.14
N GLU A 440 1.88 -2.96 27.94
CA GLU A 440 0.63 -2.25 27.66
C GLU A 440 0.72 -1.38 26.40
N SER A 441 -0.12 -1.66 25.40
CA SER A 441 -0.11 -0.92 24.13
C SER A 441 -0.69 0.48 24.21
N GLY A 442 -1.56 0.75 25.19
CA GLY A 442 -1.97 2.13 25.48
C GLY A 442 -0.79 3.02 25.87
N VAL A 443 0.19 2.47 26.60
CA VAL A 443 1.42 3.20 26.96
C VAL A 443 2.28 3.43 25.72
N VAL A 444 2.52 2.39 24.91
CA VAL A 444 3.33 2.53 23.69
C VAL A 444 2.70 3.54 22.72
N ALA A 445 1.40 3.42 22.44
CA ALA A 445 0.70 4.34 21.55
C ALA A 445 0.74 5.79 22.08
N ALA A 446 0.59 5.98 23.39
CA ALA A 446 0.61 7.31 24.00
C ALA A 446 2.00 7.96 23.98
N LEU A 447 3.07 7.19 24.18
CA LEU A 447 4.44 7.70 24.29
C LEU A 447 5.18 7.78 22.94
N THR A 448 4.70 7.07 21.92
CA THR A 448 5.27 7.13 20.54
C THR A 448 4.42 7.95 19.58
N ASP A 449 3.15 8.18 19.91
CA ASP A 449 2.14 8.73 19.00
C ASP A 449 1.98 7.92 17.70
N VAL A 450 2.19 6.60 17.76
CA VAL A 450 2.03 5.67 16.63
C VAL A 450 0.97 4.60 16.94
N ASP A 451 0.16 4.26 15.92
CA ASP A 451 -0.81 3.18 16.03
C ASP A 451 -0.08 1.90 16.42
N THR A 452 -0.56 1.20 17.45
CA THR A 452 0.18 0.09 18.04
C THR A 452 -0.67 -1.17 18.05
N VAL A 453 -0.12 -2.27 17.54
CA VAL A 453 -0.76 -3.59 17.57
C VAL A 453 0.10 -4.57 18.37
N THR A 454 -0.54 -5.25 19.31
CA THR A 454 0.06 -6.31 20.13
C THR A 454 -0.98 -7.40 20.43
N GLN A 455 -0.73 -8.31 21.36
CA GLN A 455 -1.70 -9.34 21.79
C GLN A 455 -2.21 -10.18 20.59
N PHE A 456 -1.29 -10.72 19.80
CA PHE A 456 -1.63 -11.47 18.58
C PHE A 456 -2.24 -12.85 18.87
N ARG A 457 -1.98 -13.40 20.05
CA ARG A 457 -2.25 -14.81 20.37
C ARG A 457 -3.70 -15.12 20.80
N PRO A 458 -4.38 -14.28 21.60
CA PRO A 458 -5.71 -14.62 22.13
C PRO A 458 -6.77 -14.95 21.07
N LEU A 459 -6.76 -14.28 19.91
CA LEU A 459 -7.73 -14.57 18.86
C LEU A 459 -7.49 -15.95 18.22
N ASP A 460 -6.23 -16.34 18.02
CA ASP A 460 -5.90 -17.67 17.52
C ASP A 460 -6.27 -18.76 18.54
N HIS A 461 -6.01 -18.51 19.84
CA HIS A 461 -6.45 -19.36 20.94
C HIS A 461 -7.97 -19.57 20.98
N ALA A 462 -8.75 -18.49 20.82
CA ALA A 462 -10.21 -18.56 20.76
C ALA A 462 -10.73 -19.40 19.58
N LEU A 463 -9.91 -19.57 18.54
CA LEU A 463 -10.18 -20.42 17.39
C LEU A 463 -9.58 -21.83 17.53
N GLY A 464 -9.06 -22.22 18.70
CA GLY A 464 -8.46 -23.53 18.95
C GLY A 464 -7.05 -23.69 18.37
N GLY A 465 -6.42 -22.60 17.92
CA GLY A 465 -5.04 -22.61 17.47
C GLY A 465 -4.05 -22.59 18.64
N SER A 466 -2.82 -23.03 18.40
CA SER A 466 -1.73 -22.98 19.38
C SER A 466 -1.23 -21.56 19.64
N ALA A 467 -1.51 -20.61 18.74
CA ALA A 467 -0.92 -19.29 18.66
C ALA A 467 0.63 -19.28 18.71
N ALA A 468 1.27 -20.39 18.35
CA ALA A 468 2.72 -20.56 18.31
C ALA A 468 3.13 -21.71 17.37
N PRO A 469 4.18 -21.53 16.54
CA PRO A 469 4.83 -20.24 16.25
C PRO A 469 3.85 -19.28 15.54
N LEU A 470 4.21 -18.00 15.41
CA LEU A 470 3.52 -17.00 14.56
C LEU A 470 4.34 -16.58 13.33
N MET A 471 5.52 -17.18 13.14
CA MET A 471 6.45 -16.87 12.06
C MET A 471 5.87 -17.15 10.66
N GLN A 472 4.96 -18.11 10.58
CA GLN A 472 4.35 -18.59 9.35
C GLN A 472 3.69 -17.48 8.51
N TYR A 473 3.19 -16.39 9.12
CA TYR A 473 2.65 -15.30 8.32
C TYR A 473 3.75 -14.45 7.67
N LEU A 474 4.84 -14.14 8.40
CA LEU A 474 5.99 -13.49 7.78
C LEU A 474 6.58 -14.38 6.69
N ASP A 475 6.73 -15.67 6.94
CA ASP A 475 7.30 -16.59 5.95
C ASP A 475 6.41 -16.72 4.71
N PHE A 476 5.07 -16.72 4.88
CA PHE A 476 4.13 -16.61 3.77
C PHE A 476 4.35 -15.31 2.98
N VAL A 477 4.36 -14.17 3.68
CA VAL A 477 4.54 -12.85 3.05
C VAL A 477 5.89 -12.78 2.33
N ALA A 478 6.95 -13.30 2.93
CA ALA A 478 8.31 -13.22 2.40
C ALA A 478 8.56 -14.17 1.22
N PHE A 479 8.06 -15.41 1.27
CA PHE A 479 8.52 -16.46 0.37
C PHE A 479 7.45 -17.05 -0.57
N ARG A 480 6.17 -16.64 -0.47
CA ARG A 480 5.10 -17.21 -1.32
C ARG A 480 5.38 -17.15 -2.83
N ASN A 481 6.10 -16.13 -3.29
CA ASN A 481 6.43 -15.92 -4.69
C ASN A 481 7.73 -16.63 -5.14
N ASP A 482 8.45 -17.25 -4.21
CA ASP A 482 9.71 -17.95 -4.48
C ASP A 482 9.54 -19.47 -4.64
N GLY A 483 8.29 -19.96 -4.62
CA GLY A 483 7.98 -21.37 -4.50
C GLY A 483 8.08 -21.89 -3.06
N THR A 484 7.90 -23.20 -2.89
CA THR A 484 7.93 -23.83 -1.55
C THR A 484 9.28 -23.60 -0.88
N THR A 485 9.27 -22.97 0.29
CA THR A 485 10.49 -22.61 1.03
C THR A 485 10.42 -23.13 2.46
N VAL A 486 11.48 -23.78 2.92
CA VAL A 486 11.65 -24.13 4.33
C VAL A 486 12.37 -23.00 5.04
N THR A 487 11.81 -22.54 6.15
CA THR A 487 12.44 -21.57 7.02
C THR A 487 12.77 -22.24 8.36
N LEU A 488 13.85 -21.80 8.98
CA LEU A 488 14.39 -22.33 10.22
C LEU A 488 14.71 -21.17 11.15
N ASN A 489 14.20 -21.19 12.38
CA ASN A 489 14.66 -20.32 13.45
C ASN A 489 15.44 -21.14 14.48
N ILE A 490 16.67 -20.72 14.77
CA ILE A 490 17.56 -21.34 15.75
C ILE A 490 17.66 -20.42 16.97
N GLY A 491 16.63 -20.48 17.82
CA GLY A 491 16.61 -19.82 19.13
C GLY A 491 17.06 -20.78 20.24
N GLY A 492 16.56 -20.60 21.46
CA GLY A 492 16.75 -21.61 22.52
C GLY A 492 16.20 -22.98 22.09
N ILE A 493 14.99 -22.98 21.52
CA ILE A 493 14.39 -24.11 20.78
C ILE A 493 14.46 -23.80 19.29
N ALA A 494 14.80 -24.81 18.50
CA ALA A 494 14.80 -24.72 17.04
C ALA A 494 13.43 -25.10 16.48
N ASN A 495 12.96 -24.39 15.46
CA ASN A 495 11.68 -24.65 14.81
C ASN A 495 11.75 -24.44 13.31
N LEU A 496 11.02 -25.30 12.59
CA LEU A 496 10.89 -25.27 11.13
C LEU A 496 9.50 -24.81 10.73
N GLN A 497 9.44 -24.06 9.63
CA GLN A 497 8.19 -23.76 8.93
C GLN A 497 8.31 -24.10 7.45
N LEU A 498 7.17 -24.50 6.88
CA LEU A 498 7.00 -24.69 5.44
C LEU A 498 6.18 -23.52 4.89
N ALA A 499 6.82 -22.63 4.15
CA ALA A 499 6.19 -21.53 3.45
C ALA A 499 5.70 -21.97 2.07
N ASN A 500 4.47 -21.61 1.72
CA ASN A 500 3.87 -21.91 0.43
C ASN A 500 2.84 -20.83 0.07
N ALA A 501 2.64 -20.56 -1.23
CA ALA A 501 1.58 -19.66 -1.70
C ALA A 501 0.18 -20.17 -1.30
N ASP A 502 -0.02 -21.48 -1.33
CA ASP A 502 -1.19 -22.12 -0.77
C ASP A 502 -1.03 -22.27 0.74
N ARG A 503 -1.64 -21.34 1.48
CA ARG A 503 -1.63 -21.30 2.95
C ARG A 503 -2.17 -22.58 3.61
N SER A 504 -2.93 -23.41 2.90
CA SER A 504 -3.42 -24.70 3.41
C SER A 504 -2.35 -25.79 3.47
N LYS A 505 -1.24 -25.62 2.72
CA LYS A 505 -0.11 -26.55 2.68
C LYS A 505 1.01 -26.19 3.66
N MET A 506 0.88 -25.04 4.33
CA MET A 506 1.90 -24.56 5.25
C MET A 506 1.92 -25.39 6.54
N MET A 507 3.10 -25.49 7.15
CA MET A 507 3.33 -26.25 8.38
C MET A 507 4.27 -25.48 9.30
N ALA A 508 4.17 -25.74 10.60
CA ALA A 508 5.14 -25.26 11.57
C ALA A 508 5.26 -26.24 12.74
N PHE A 509 6.47 -26.45 13.24
CA PHE A 509 6.71 -27.32 14.39
C PHE A 509 8.12 -27.12 14.96
N ASP A 510 8.30 -27.47 16.24
CA ASP A 510 9.61 -27.49 16.87
C ASP A 510 10.39 -28.76 16.46
N THR A 511 11.70 -28.60 16.29
CA THR A 511 12.63 -29.69 15.93
C THR A 511 13.37 -30.25 17.13
N GLY A 512 13.36 -29.53 18.26
CA GLY A 512 14.11 -29.87 19.47
C GLY A 512 14.95 -28.68 19.93
N PRO A 513 16.04 -28.90 20.68
CA PRO A 513 16.86 -27.83 21.19
C PRO A 513 17.59 -27.12 20.04
N GLY A 514 17.65 -25.78 20.13
CA GLY A 514 18.55 -24.94 19.34
C GLY A 514 19.81 -24.67 20.16
N ASN A 515 19.84 -23.51 20.82
CA ASN A 515 20.94 -23.07 21.67
C ASN A 515 20.77 -23.42 23.16
N VAL A 516 19.56 -23.76 23.63
CA VAL A 516 19.27 -23.83 25.09
C VAL A 516 20.21 -24.74 25.88
N MET A 517 20.55 -25.93 25.35
CA MET A 517 21.46 -26.84 26.03
C MET A 517 22.93 -26.41 25.88
N ILE A 518 23.28 -25.84 24.73
CA ILE A 518 24.63 -25.33 24.45
C ILE A 518 24.96 -24.18 25.42
N ASP A 519 24.04 -23.21 25.54
CA ASP A 519 24.16 -22.05 26.40
C ASP A 519 24.20 -22.46 27.88
N HIS A 520 23.34 -23.39 28.29
CA HIS A 520 23.32 -23.88 29.68
C HIS A 520 24.62 -24.56 30.07
N VAL A 521 25.13 -25.48 29.23
CA VAL A 521 26.41 -26.17 29.50
C VAL A 521 27.58 -25.19 29.45
N CYS A 522 27.60 -24.26 28.50
CA CYS A 522 28.63 -23.23 28.43
C CYS A 522 28.66 -22.39 29.71
N LYS A 523 27.49 -21.95 30.19
CA LYS A 523 27.37 -21.18 31.43
C LYS A 523 27.80 -21.98 32.65
N ALA A 524 27.36 -23.22 32.77
CA ALA A 524 27.69 -24.08 33.90
C ALA A 524 29.19 -24.40 33.99
N ARG A 525 29.87 -24.58 32.85
CA ARG A 525 31.29 -25.01 32.80
C ARG A 525 32.28 -23.86 32.71
N THR A 526 31.88 -22.72 32.15
CA THR A 526 32.81 -21.60 31.84
C THR A 526 32.39 -20.26 32.45
N GLY A 527 31.16 -20.15 32.95
CA GLY A 527 30.57 -18.87 33.38
C GLY A 527 30.11 -17.95 32.24
N ARG A 528 30.39 -18.29 30.97
CA ARG A 528 29.96 -17.51 29.79
C ARG A 528 28.51 -17.83 29.43
N GLY A 529 27.74 -16.84 29.01
CA GLY A 529 26.32 -17.04 28.71
C GLY A 529 26.02 -17.95 27.50
N TYR A 530 26.97 -18.08 26.57
CA TYR A 530 26.85 -18.88 25.35
C TYR A 530 28.25 -19.21 24.78
N ASP A 531 28.34 -20.20 23.89
CA ASP A 531 29.56 -20.52 23.14
C ASP A 531 29.70 -19.57 21.94
N LYS A 532 30.54 -18.53 22.10
CA LYS A 532 30.72 -17.49 21.09
C LYS A 532 31.30 -18.10 19.81
N ASP A 533 30.63 -17.85 18.68
CA ASP A 533 30.96 -18.35 17.35
C ASP A 533 31.08 -19.90 17.25
N GLY A 534 30.73 -20.64 18.30
CA GLY A 534 30.95 -22.08 18.40
C GLY A 534 32.42 -22.46 18.60
N GLU A 535 33.25 -21.57 19.17
CA GLU A 535 34.71 -21.75 19.30
C GLU A 535 35.08 -22.95 20.16
N LEU A 536 34.38 -23.19 21.28
CA LEU A 536 34.66 -24.33 22.15
C LEU A 536 34.15 -25.63 21.52
N ALA A 537 32.96 -25.59 20.93
CA ALA A 537 32.42 -26.72 20.17
C ALA A 537 33.32 -27.13 19.00
N ALA A 538 34.03 -26.20 18.36
CA ALA A 538 34.95 -26.49 17.26
C ALA A 538 36.21 -27.26 17.70
N GLN A 539 36.59 -27.17 18.98
CA GLN A 539 37.78 -27.80 19.54
C GLN A 539 37.50 -29.22 20.07
N GLY A 540 36.23 -29.55 20.29
CA GLY A 540 35.81 -30.82 20.86
C GLY A 540 35.56 -31.92 19.82
N GLN A 541 35.41 -33.13 20.34
CA GLN A 541 34.97 -34.30 19.60
C GLN A 541 33.59 -34.74 20.10
N VAL A 542 32.74 -35.16 19.16
CA VAL A 542 31.40 -35.66 19.48
C VAL A 542 31.53 -36.95 20.30
N ILE A 543 30.89 -36.98 21.47
CA ILE A 543 30.78 -38.14 22.36
C ILE A 543 29.66 -39.05 21.81
N PRO A 544 29.97 -40.21 21.22
CA PRO A 544 28.97 -41.00 20.50
C PRO A 544 27.82 -41.48 21.39
N LYS A 545 28.14 -41.88 22.63
CA LYS A 545 27.16 -42.37 23.61
C LYS A 545 26.13 -41.30 24.00
N LEU A 546 26.59 -40.07 24.27
CA LEU A 546 25.70 -38.96 24.60
C LEU A 546 24.85 -38.58 23.38
N HIS A 547 25.45 -38.57 22.19
CA HIS A 547 24.71 -38.27 20.96
C HIS A 547 23.56 -39.26 20.71
N GLU A 548 23.80 -40.55 20.88
CA GLU A 548 22.77 -41.60 20.73
C GLU A 548 21.66 -41.44 21.79
N GLU A 549 22.04 -41.20 23.05
CA GLU A 549 21.11 -40.96 24.16
C GLU A 549 20.15 -39.79 23.87
N LEU A 550 20.68 -38.68 23.36
CA LEU A 550 19.89 -37.48 23.02
C LEU A 550 18.86 -37.76 21.91
N LEU A 551 19.21 -38.59 20.92
CA LEU A 551 18.30 -38.96 19.82
C LEU A 551 17.16 -39.90 20.22
N GLN A 552 17.31 -40.60 21.35
CA GLN A 552 16.27 -41.49 21.90
C GLN A 552 15.22 -40.75 22.75
N HIS A 553 15.33 -39.43 22.90
CA HIS A 553 14.39 -38.65 23.70
C HIS A 553 12.94 -38.76 23.18
N ASP A 554 11.97 -38.96 24.09
CA ASP A 554 10.55 -39.19 23.78
C ASP A 554 9.92 -38.10 22.90
N PHE A 555 10.46 -36.88 22.96
CA PHE A 555 10.07 -35.77 22.07
C PHE A 555 10.03 -36.20 20.59
N TYR A 556 10.99 -37.01 20.15
CA TYR A 556 11.10 -37.41 18.74
C TYR A 556 10.05 -38.42 18.30
N THR A 557 9.25 -38.97 19.23
CA THR A 557 8.08 -39.81 18.91
C THR A 557 6.83 -38.97 18.60
N ARG A 558 6.81 -37.68 18.93
CA ARG A 558 5.67 -36.76 18.73
C ARG A 558 5.54 -36.37 17.25
N LYS A 559 4.31 -36.34 16.72
CA LYS A 559 4.00 -35.87 15.34
C LYS A 559 3.58 -34.39 15.32
N PRO A 560 3.82 -33.63 14.23
CA PRO A 560 3.28 -32.28 14.07
C PRO A 560 1.73 -32.23 14.10
N PRO A 561 1.12 -31.14 14.60
CA PRO A 561 1.75 -29.98 15.24
C PRO A 561 2.36 -30.35 16.61
N ARG A 562 3.63 -30.01 16.83
CA ARG A 562 4.36 -30.32 18.08
C ARG A 562 5.22 -29.15 18.51
N SER A 563 5.38 -29.01 19.83
CA SER A 563 6.26 -28.04 20.47
C SER A 563 7.14 -28.71 21.53
N ALA A 564 8.34 -28.18 21.73
CA ALA A 564 9.26 -28.58 22.80
C ALA A 564 9.02 -27.71 24.04
N TRP A 565 8.83 -28.35 25.19
CA TRP A 565 8.52 -27.68 26.44
C TRP A 565 9.77 -27.54 27.32
N ARG A 566 9.66 -26.72 28.37
CA ARG A 566 10.73 -26.53 29.37
C ARG A 566 11.23 -27.85 29.99
N LEU A 567 10.38 -28.87 30.02
CA LEU A 567 10.70 -30.19 30.56
C LEU A 567 11.44 -31.11 29.58
N ASP A 568 11.44 -30.81 28.27
CA ASP A 568 12.08 -31.66 27.27
C ASP A 568 13.60 -31.42 27.24
N PHE A 569 14.04 -30.18 27.03
CA PHE A 569 15.47 -29.83 26.86
C PHE A 569 15.91 -28.64 27.72
N GLY A 570 15.28 -28.46 28.88
CA GLY A 570 15.59 -27.35 29.80
C GLY A 570 16.78 -27.60 30.73
N ALA A 571 17.01 -26.65 31.65
CA ALA A 571 18.11 -26.66 32.61
C ALA A 571 18.25 -27.99 33.36
N ALA A 572 17.16 -28.53 33.91
CA ALA A 572 17.21 -29.79 34.66
C ALA A 572 17.68 -30.99 33.82
N TYR A 573 17.30 -31.05 32.54
CA TYR A 573 17.77 -32.09 31.63
C TYR A 573 19.27 -31.92 31.33
N ALA A 574 19.70 -30.68 31.06
CA ALA A 574 21.10 -30.34 30.83
C ALA A 574 21.99 -30.59 32.07
N ASP A 575 21.49 -30.30 33.28
CA ASP A 575 22.17 -30.59 34.54
C ASP A 575 22.36 -32.11 34.73
N ALA A 576 21.34 -32.91 34.40
CA ALA A 576 21.45 -34.36 34.45
C ALA A 576 22.47 -34.89 33.43
N VAL A 577 22.59 -34.27 32.24
CA VAL A 577 23.64 -34.57 31.27
C VAL A 577 25.02 -34.22 31.85
N LEU A 578 25.18 -33.04 32.47
CA LEU A 578 26.43 -32.62 33.10
C LEU A 578 26.87 -33.56 34.23
N GLU A 579 25.92 -34.10 35.01
CA GLU A 579 26.20 -35.08 36.05
C GLU A 579 26.70 -36.41 35.47
N ARG A 580 25.96 -36.97 34.49
CA ARG A 580 26.31 -38.26 33.85
C ARG A 580 27.64 -38.21 33.11
N TYR A 581 27.99 -37.06 32.54
CA TYR A 581 29.21 -36.85 31.76
C TYR A 581 30.19 -35.89 32.46
N SER A 582 30.23 -35.92 33.79
CA SER A 582 31.03 -34.99 34.61
C SER A 582 32.52 -34.96 34.30
N THR A 583 33.08 -36.09 33.84
CA THR A 583 34.51 -36.23 33.45
C THR A 583 34.80 -35.83 32.00
N ALA A 584 33.79 -35.57 31.17
CA ALA A 584 33.99 -35.14 29.78
C ALA A 584 34.57 -33.72 29.74
N SER A 585 35.33 -33.40 28.69
CA SER A 585 35.80 -32.03 28.47
C SER A 585 34.61 -31.11 28.14
N THR A 586 34.77 -29.81 28.39
CA THR A 586 33.72 -28.84 28.05
C THR A 586 33.53 -28.75 26.54
N GLU A 587 34.63 -28.83 25.81
CA GLU A 587 34.71 -28.81 24.36
C GLU A 587 33.95 -29.99 23.75
N ASP A 588 34.16 -31.23 24.24
CA ASP A 588 33.47 -32.43 23.73
C ASP A 588 31.96 -32.38 24.00
N LEU A 589 31.55 -31.88 25.17
CA LEU A 589 30.14 -31.69 25.49
C LEU A 589 29.49 -30.68 24.54
N LEU A 590 30.11 -29.51 24.34
CA LEU A 590 29.60 -28.48 23.44
C LEU A 590 29.61 -28.93 21.98
N ALA A 591 30.64 -29.67 21.54
CA ALA A 591 30.69 -30.29 20.21
C ALA A 591 29.54 -31.27 19.99
N THR A 592 29.27 -32.12 20.99
CA THR A 592 28.18 -33.11 20.96
C THR A 592 26.81 -32.46 20.88
N LEU A 593 26.54 -31.47 21.73
CA LEU A 593 25.24 -30.77 21.76
C LEU A 593 25.04 -29.95 20.48
N THR A 594 26.09 -29.30 19.98
CA THR A 594 26.05 -28.54 18.73
C THR A 594 25.77 -29.45 17.53
N ARG A 595 26.40 -30.64 17.46
CA ARG A 595 26.12 -31.61 16.40
C ARG A 595 24.71 -32.19 16.53
N PHE A 596 24.26 -32.46 17.75
CA PHE A 596 22.92 -32.95 18.03
C PHE A 596 21.84 -31.96 17.56
N THR A 597 22.00 -30.66 17.82
CA THR A 597 21.09 -29.62 17.31
C THR A 597 20.94 -29.71 15.79
N ALA A 598 22.06 -29.75 15.04
CA ALA A 598 22.03 -29.87 13.58
C ALA A 598 21.29 -31.14 13.10
N ILE A 599 21.60 -32.30 13.70
CA ILE A 599 20.96 -33.58 13.35
C ILE A 599 19.47 -33.57 13.70
N SER A 600 19.07 -32.98 14.82
CA SER A 600 17.67 -32.92 15.23
C SER A 600 16.81 -32.09 14.27
N ILE A 601 17.37 -30.99 13.75
CA ILE A 601 16.75 -30.13 12.74
C ILE A 601 16.58 -30.91 11.44
N THR A 602 17.67 -31.51 10.93
CA THR A 602 17.64 -32.27 9.67
C THR A 602 16.73 -33.49 9.78
N LYS A 603 16.74 -34.21 10.90
CA LYS A 603 15.80 -35.32 11.15
C LYS A 603 14.34 -34.87 11.07
N SER A 604 14.02 -33.73 11.67
CA SER A 604 12.64 -33.21 11.64
C SER A 604 12.23 -32.75 10.23
N LEU A 605 13.17 -32.20 9.47
CA LEU A 605 12.99 -31.85 8.07
C LEU A 605 12.71 -33.09 7.20
N THR A 606 13.51 -34.15 7.35
CA THR A 606 13.38 -35.41 6.60
C THR A 606 12.12 -36.18 6.97
N ASP A 607 11.71 -36.16 8.23
CA ASP A 607 10.57 -36.94 8.70
C ASP A 607 9.23 -36.29 8.31
N PHE A 608 9.16 -34.95 8.26
CA PHE A 608 7.87 -34.24 8.20
C PHE A 608 7.66 -33.34 6.98
N ILE A 609 8.71 -32.84 6.32
CA ILE A 609 8.59 -31.91 5.18
C ILE A 609 8.95 -32.59 3.86
N LEU A 610 10.16 -33.17 3.75
CA LEU A 610 10.64 -33.76 2.49
C LEU A 610 9.71 -34.84 1.89
N PRO A 611 8.99 -35.66 2.68
CA PRO A 611 8.04 -36.62 2.12
C PRO A 611 6.80 -35.99 1.49
N LYS A 612 6.53 -34.71 1.75
CA LYS A 612 5.29 -34.04 1.34
C LYS A 612 5.48 -33.08 0.17
N THR A 613 6.68 -32.55 -0.01
CA THR A 613 6.94 -31.54 -1.02
C THR A 613 8.43 -31.44 -1.31
N GLU A 614 8.76 -31.15 -2.57
CA GLU A 614 10.12 -30.84 -2.96
C GLU A 614 10.52 -29.46 -2.46
N VAL A 615 11.72 -29.38 -1.90
CA VAL A 615 12.33 -28.15 -1.41
C VAL A 615 13.79 -28.16 -1.83
N THR A 616 14.33 -27.00 -2.15
CA THR A 616 15.71 -26.87 -2.66
C THR A 616 16.62 -26.18 -1.65
N ARG A 617 16.05 -25.55 -0.62
CA ARG A 617 16.80 -24.75 0.36
C ARG A 617 16.12 -24.69 1.72
N VAL A 618 16.94 -24.44 2.73
CA VAL A 618 16.55 -24.10 4.10
C VAL A 618 17.05 -22.70 4.42
N VAL A 619 16.15 -21.80 4.81
CA VAL A 619 16.45 -20.40 5.16
C VAL A 619 16.54 -20.24 6.67
N ALA A 620 17.77 -20.21 7.20
CA ALA A 620 18.05 -20.11 8.62
C ALA A 620 18.01 -18.67 9.15
N SER A 621 17.62 -18.53 10.42
CA SER A 621 17.49 -17.27 11.15
C SER A 621 17.64 -17.51 12.66
N GLY A 622 17.65 -16.44 13.46
CA GLY A 622 17.82 -16.52 14.92
C GLY A 622 19.28 -16.57 15.36
N GLY A 623 19.51 -16.51 16.68
CA GLY A 623 20.85 -16.37 17.26
C GLY A 623 21.83 -17.49 16.90
N GLY A 624 21.34 -18.71 16.68
CA GLY A 624 22.18 -19.85 16.29
C GLY A 624 22.87 -19.69 14.93
N THR A 625 22.42 -18.77 14.08
CA THR A 625 23.12 -18.44 12.82
C THR A 625 24.49 -17.81 13.03
N ARG A 626 24.76 -17.27 14.23
CA ARG A 626 26.07 -16.73 14.62
C ARG A 626 27.04 -17.79 15.13
N ASN A 627 26.57 -19.01 15.38
CA ASN A 627 27.45 -20.12 15.76
C ASN A 627 27.98 -20.79 14.49
N ALA A 628 29.22 -20.49 14.11
CA ALA A 628 29.83 -20.97 12.87
C ALA A 628 29.94 -22.51 12.85
N THR A 629 30.25 -23.12 13.99
CA THR A 629 30.31 -24.58 14.15
C THR A 629 28.95 -25.23 13.94
N LEU A 630 27.89 -24.64 14.48
CA LEU A 630 26.51 -25.11 14.28
C LEU A 630 26.08 -24.99 12.83
N MET A 631 26.33 -23.83 12.20
CA MET A 631 25.95 -23.59 10.80
C MET A 631 26.71 -24.51 9.84
N LYS A 632 27.99 -24.79 10.11
CA LYS A 632 28.76 -25.78 9.36
C LYS A 632 28.15 -27.19 9.51
N ASN A 633 27.93 -27.63 10.74
CA ASN A 633 27.33 -28.94 11.01
C ASN A 633 25.95 -29.09 10.34
N LEU A 634 25.11 -28.05 10.42
CA LEU A 634 23.80 -28.06 9.80
C LEU A 634 23.90 -28.08 8.27
N GLY A 635 24.80 -27.30 7.67
CA GLY A 635 25.07 -27.29 6.24
C GLY A 635 25.42 -28.69 5.72
N GLU A 636 26.38 -29.34 6.36
CA GLU A 636 26.78 -30.73 6.04
C GLU A 636 25.60 -31.72 6.14
N GLU A 637 24.72 -31.56 7.13
CA GLU A 637 23.57 -32.46 7.30
C GLU A 637 22.48 -32.23 6.25
N VAL A 638 22.15 -30.98 5.91
CA VAL A 638 21.12 -30.71 4.90
C VAL A 638 21.59 -30.97 3.47
N GLU A 639 22.89 -30.81 3.18
CA GLU A 639 23.49 -31.12 1.88
C GLU A 639 23.38 -32.61 1.50
N LYS A 640 23.38 -33.52 2.48
CA LYS A 640 23.12 -34.96 2.25
C LYS A 640 21.76 -35.23 1.59
N HIS A 641 20.83 -34.28 1.69
CA HIS A 641 19.50 -34.34 1.11
C HIS A 641 19.35 -33.43 -0.13
N GLY A 642 20.46 -32.93 -0.70
CA GLY A 642 20.43 -32.05 -1.88
C GLY A 642 19.93 -30.63 -1.59
N LEU A 643 19.92 -30.21 -0.33
CA LEU A 643 19.40 -28.91 0.10
C LEU A 643 20.54 -27.92 0.31
N LYS A 644 20.32 -26.67 -0.08
CA LYS A 644 21.21 -25.56 0.25
C LYS A 644 20.81 -24.91 1.57
N LEU A 645 21.74 -24.76 2.51
CA LEU A 645 21.57 -23.88 3.66
C LEU A 645 21.88 -22.43 3.26
N VAL A 646 20.94 -21.54 3.50
CA VAL A 646 21.07 -20.08 3.29
C VAL A 646 20.56 -19.35 4.52
N THR A 647 20.90 -18.07 4.66
CA THR A 647 20.40 -17.24 5.76
C THR A 647 19.27 -16.32 5.29
N SER A 648 18.40 -15.88 6.21
CA SER A 648 17.35 -14.91 5.87
C SER A 648 17.92 -13.56 5.45
N ASP A 649 19.16 -13.24 5.85
CA ASP A 649 19.90 -12.05 5.44
C ASP A 649 20.04 -11.95 3.92
N GLU A 650 20.22 -13.09 3.22
CA GLU A 650 20.29 -13.16 1.75
C GLU A 650 19.00 -12.69 1.06
N PHE A 651 17.89 -12.59 1.80
CA PHE A 651 16.59 -12.15 1.33
C PHE A 651 16.20 -10.75 1.83
N GLY A 652 17.14 -10.01 2.41
CA GLY A 652 16.89 -8.69 3.00
C GLY A 652 16.14 -8.75 4.34
N ILE A 653 16.14 -9.91 5.00
CA ILE A 653 15.49 -10.12 6.31
C ILE A 653 16.56 -10.55 7.31
N PRO A 654 17.19 -9.60 8.04
CA PRO A 654 18.31 -9.95 8.91
C PRO A 654 17.95 -11.00 9.95
N ALA A 655 18.78 -12.05 10.08
CA ALA A 655 18.50 -13.19 10.95
C ALA A 655 18.25 -12.79 12.41
N ALA A 656 18.95 -11.76 12.89
CA ALA A 656 18.83 -11.24 14.25
C ALA A 656 17.50 -10.52 14.53
N TYR A 657 16.87 -9.95 13.49
CA TYR A 657 15.67 -9.12 13.63
C TYR A 657 14.42 -9.75 13.00
N LYS A 658 14.53 -10.96 12.42
CA LYS A 658 13.40 -11.66 11.77
C LYS A 658 12.17 -11.77 12.68
N GLU A 659 12.36 -11.99 13.98
CA GLU A 659 11.24 -12.05 14.92
C GLU A 659 10.55 -10.69 15.13
N ALA A 660 11.30 -9.59 15.16
CA ALA A 660 10.72 -8.25 15.23
C ALA A 660 9.97 -7.90 13.93
N ILE A 661 10.57 -8.21 12.77
CA ILE A 661 9.95 -8.02 11.45
C ILE A 661 8.63 -8.79 11.35
N LYS A 662 8.55 -9.99 11.94
CA LYS A 662 7.32 -10.80 12.01
C LYS A 662 6.19 -10.03 12.69
N PHE A 663 6.44 -9.41 13.84
CA PHE A 663 5.39 -8.66 14.54
C PHE A 663 5.04 -7.35 13.85
N ALA A 664 6.00 -6.66 13.24
CA ALA A 664 5.71 -5.52 12.36
C ALA A 664 4.80 -5.93 11.17
N THR A 665 5.07 -7.09 10.56
CA THR A 665 4.27 -7.63 9.44
C THR A 665 2.85 -8.01 9.89
N LEU A 666 2.72 -8.64 11.05
CA LEU A 666 1.41 -8.98 11.64
C LEU A 666 0.59 -7.72 11.96
N ALA A 667 1.23 -6.70 12.54
CA ALA A 667 0.60 -5.42 12.86
C ALA A 667 0.12 -4.68 11.61
N PHE A 668 0.97 -4.63 10.58
CA PHE A 668 0.63 -4.05 9.28
C PHE A 668 -0.61 -4.71 8.68
N ALA A 669 -0.67 -6.04 8.74
CA ALA A 669 -1.81 -6.82 8.27
C ALA A 669 -3.07 -6.61 9.14
N ASN A 670 -2.93 -6.54 10.47
CA ASN A 670 -4.03 -6.28 11.39
C ASN A 670 -4.69 -4.93 11.13
N LYS A 671 -3.90 -3.86 10.99
CA LYS A 671 -4.39 -2.50 10.71
C LYS A 671 -5.20 -2.42 9.41
N ARG A 672 -4.96 -3.35 8.47
CA ARG A 672 -5.67 -3.48 7.18
C ARG A 672 -6.71 -4.61 7.17
N SER A 673 -7.05 -5.18 8.32
CA SER A 673 -8.03 -6.26 8.46
C SER A 673 -7.71 -7.52 7.64
N LEU A 674 -6.43 -7.79 7.39
CA LEU A 674 -5.99 -8.97 6.65
C LEU A 674 -5.89 -10.19 7.58
N ALA A 675 -6.23 -11.36 7.05
CA ALA A 675 -6.04 -12.62 7.74
C ALA A 675 -4.55 -12.95 7.87
N ASN A 676 -4.03 -12.89 9.09
CA ASN A 676 -2.61 -12.98 9.41
C ASN A 676 -2.27 -14.17 10.34
N ASN A 677 -3.23 -15.07 10.61
CA ASN A 677 -2.93 -16.43 11.06
C ASN A 677 -2.91 -17.42 9.88
N ILE A 678 -2.33 -18.59 10.11
CA ILE A 678 -2.30 -19.70 9.14
C ILE A 678 -2.84 -20.96 9.83
N PRO A 679 -4.15 -21.26 9.69
CA PRO A 679 -4.81 -22.43 10.28
C PRO A 679 -4.06 -23.76 10.09
N ALA A 680 -3.57 -24.04 8.88
CA ALA A 680 -2.85 -25.29 8.59
C ALA A 680 -1.56 -25.47 9.41
N ALA A 681 -0.92 -24.36 9.78
CA ALA A 681 0.31 -24.38 10.58
C ALA A 681 0.03 -24.22 12.09
N GLY A 682 -0.97 -23.44 12.48
CA GLY A 682 -1.28 -23.11 13.88
C GLY A 682 -2.40 -23.93 14.51
N GLY A 683 -3.16 -24.72 13.73
CA GLY A 683 -4.26 -25.54 14.22
C GLY A 683 -5.55 -24.80 14.56
N ALA A 684 -5.65 -23.50 14.27
CA ALA A 684 -6.91 -22.76 14.39
C ALA A 684 -7.95 -23.28 13.37
N VAL A 685 -9.24 -23.17 13.69
CA VAL A 685 -10.31 -23.68 12.81
C VAL A 685 -10.58 -22.81 11.58
N ARG A 686 -10.10 -21.56 11.55
CA ARG A 686 -10.28 -20.62 10.42
C ARG A 686 -9.29 -19.47 10.44
N TYR A 687 -9.21 -18.79 9.30
CA TYR A 687 -8.46 -17.56 9.12
C TYR A 687 -9.03 -16.41 9.95
N ALA A 688 -8.18 -15.55 10.49
CA ALA A 688 -8.50 -14.42 11.33
C ALA A 688 -7.42 -13.33 11.28
N SER A 689 -7.80 -12.10 11.63
CA SER A 689 -6.89 -10.97 11.80
C SER A 689 -6.48 -10.86 13.27
N LEU A 690 -5.33 -11.43 13.59
CA LEU A 690 -4.70 -11.44 14.91
C LEU A 690 -4.18 -10.06 15.30
N GLY A 691 -4.24 -9.75 16.59
CA GLY A 691 -3.73 -8.52 17.19
C GLY A 691 -4.85 -7.60 17.70
N LYS A 692 -4.53 -6.82 18.73
CA LYS A 692 -5.37 -5.76 19.28
C LYS A 692 -4.74 -4.41 18.96
N LEU A 693 -5.47 -3.58 18.22
CA LEU A 693 -5.06 -2.24 17.82
C LEU A 693 -5.41 -1.21 18.91
N SER A 694 -4.39 -0.48 19.36
CA SER A 694 -4.50 0.76 20.14
C SER A 694 -4.19 1.93 19.22
N LEU A 695 -5.14 2.83 19.05
CA LEU A 695 -4.99 4.00 18.19
C LEU A 695 -4.03 5.01 18.83
N ALA A 696 -3.17 5.62 18.02
CA ALA A 696 -2.34 6.73 18.45
C ALA A 696 -3.20 7.93 18.91
N PRO A 697 -2.77 8.70 19.92
CA PRO A 697 -3.42 9.96 20.29
C PRO A 697 -3.70 10.89 19.11
N ARG A 698 -2.76 11.05 18.15
CA ARG A 698 -2.97 11.87 16.94
C ARG A 698 -4.12 11.42 16.03
N ARG A 699 -4.59 10.17 16.16
CA ARG A 699 -5.75 9.65 15.41
C ARG A 699 -7.08 10.03 16.05
N ALA A 700 -7.08 10.51 17.30
CA ALA A 700 -8.29 10.88 18.00
C ALA A 700 -8.96 12.08 17.32
N LYS A 701 -10.18 11.87 16.81
CA LYS A 701 -11.05 12.95 16.32
C LYS A 701 -11.58 13.76 17.50
N ASN A 702 -11.84 15.06 17.29
CA ASN A 702 -12.30 15.99 18.33
C ASN A 702 -11.31 16.11 19.51
N SER A 703 -10.02 16.22 19.20
CA SER A 703 -8.96 16.44 20.19
C SER A 703 -8.65 17.94 20.28
N GLU A 704 -9.42 18.69 21.07
CA GLU A 704 -9.07 20.09 21.34
C GLU A 704 -7.74 20.16 22.11
N PRO A 705 -6.88 21.16 21.83
CA PRO A 705 -5.69 21.41 22.64
C PRO A 705 -6.09 21.58 24.11
N VAL A 706 -5.48 20.81 25.01
CA VAL A 706 -5.71 20.95 26.45
C VAL A 706 -4.96 22.18 26.94
N VAL A 707 -5.63 23.32 26.93
CA VAL A 707 -5.05 24.62 27.35
C VAL A 707 -4.68 24.58 28.83
N GLY A 708 -3.45 24.99 29.16
CA GLY A 708 -2.99 25.16 30.55
C GLY A 708 -2.51 23.88 31.26
N ARG A 709 -2.43 22.74 30.57
CA ARG A 709 -1.62 21.61 31.03
C ARG A 709 -0.27 21.67 30.32
N ASP A 710 0.77 22.04 31.05
CA ASP A 710 2.14 22.12 30.56
C ASP A 710 2.57 20.84 29.83
N GLU A 711 3.26 21.00 28.70
CA GLU A 711 4.04 19.96 28.00
C GLU A 711 5.08 19.28 28.93
N LYS A 712 5.36 19.88 30.09
CA LYS A 712 6.29 19.38 31.12
C LYS A 712 5.74 18.27 32.02
N VAL A 713 4.44 17.99 32.05
CA VAL A 713 3.87 17.03 33.03
C VAL A 713 4.28 15.57 32.72
N LEU A 714 4.76 15.27 31.52
CA LEU A 714 5.15 13.91 31.11
C LEU A 714 6.53 13.81 30.41
N GLY A 715 7.29 14.90 30.26
CA GLY A 715 8.58 14.86 29.56
C GLY A 715 8.48 14.50 28.06
N LEU A 716 7.27 14.55 27.48
CA LEU A 716 7.00 14.27 26.08
C LEU A 716 7.08 15.57 25.28
N THR A 717 8.26 15.91 24.77
CA THR A 717 8.41 16.95 23.74
C THR A 717 7.98 16.39 22.39
N VAL A 718 6.78 16.76 21.93
CA VAL A 718 6.40 16.58 20.52
C VAL A 718 6.81 17.87 19.80
N ASP A 719 8.00 17.87 19.19
CA ASP A 719 8.44 18.98 18.33
C ASP A 719 7.49 19.09 17.14
N ARG A 720 6.56 20.04 17.20
CA ARG A 720 5.72 20.41 16.06
C ARG A 720 6.52 21.32 15.12
N HIS A 721 7.25 20.71 14.19
CA HIS A 721 7.81 21.37 13.01
C HIS A 721 7.28 20.74 11.73
#